data_AF-A0A9N8HE60-F1
#
_entry.id   AF-A0A9N8HE60-F1
#
_cell.length_a   1.000
_cell.length_b   1.000
_cell.length_c   1.000
_cell.angle_alpha   90.00
_cell.angle_beta   90.00
_cell.angle_gamma   90.00
#
_symmetry.space_group_name_H-M   'P 1'
#
loop_
_entity.id
_entity.type
_entity.pdbx_description
1 polymer ?
#
loop_
_entity_poly.entity_id
_entity_poly.type
_entity_poly.pdbx_seq_one_letter_code
_entity_poly.pdbx_strand_id
1 'polypeptide(L)'
;MEDTSSDAPTRRRRPRLAIAQGDAVPTSDSDVPKRRSRRRKKRRPKDLDPPFIQIFAQVALTLGTLCLATYYLWHSLFPSGLFFEETYEEVVEDVYDDDVTVNAQLNEEAMEATNNVSPTAAPTIPTAPPLPVWDLGDASKYDAFRIAEMHGYSTPASDSTREFWSTAESLRNQFAELYGGENAVRAMMERGLTMFPRKSEALNGKPPSDLVSTACRIRRAKKEQRPFKFTFGGYSVTVGRGNYFGQSFPFVMGKILKNPFQDLGVELSVMNAAIGGCPSFPYGFCKNEHWGEDSDVVSWDFSMNEAGGVAEGLEAYLRHTMTLSHRPKLIVKDTQMADKRRELLGTYVEMGSIDDPVVLHSDPAVRPFLDRRDSWRPIGFQSWRKFGSPPGAPGQALHHPAVKEHEMLGWMLAMHFLSALELVAAAQDGSTEETLQFTCPTDDEETQNRLTTNLLPPPVTVNAATMESWSSLFYGVPNSPDVADAESAKDQIWKMNPVHCRTSYDPIVDKAGSLTSIVVSGSAGENLDPMLPKGHFFYNQAWVLDLSEGEKEAKRKLDRFGGLGYLDSKKAYRGLFTSGTFRLLLPFYYDDNSHGNDKPRPNVGDSARDWYQTIVLCEVNEKRGSGACDVAKDITFKTGGINATKVAKLNTPGTLYLGKKICTYIDVPEDAKISSREAMLLEDPLLPDDRKLELTEAVKSGLVEVGLSLELHVHNHFLVARETACSISQVVWEQRTPDGPRLPLPTKNRAEANTDKSSNTKTEELDEDEVANAAAQPERKPLAEYLDPGDEEEDAL
;
A
#
# COMPACT_ATOMS: atom_id res chain seq x y z
N MET A 1 -55.14 2.57 16.20
CA MET A 1 -55.55 3.38 15.04
C MET A 1 -54.27 3.67 14.28
N GLU A 2 -53.95 3.16 13.09
CA GLU A 2 -54.45 2.23 12.06
C GLU A 2 -53.15 1.61 11.49
N ASP A 3 -52.90 0.30 11.47
CA ASP A 3 -53.35 -0.75 10.54
C ASP A 3 -53.04 -0.50 9.05
N THR A 4 -51.99 -1.15 8.52
CA THR A 4 -51.98 -1.77 7.18
C THR A 4 -50.87 -2.82 7.07
N SER A 5 -51.27 -4.00 6.60
CA SER A 5 -50.50 -5.22 6.36
C SER A 5 -50.05 -5.36 4.90
N SER A 6 -49.00 -6.18 4.67
CA SER A 6 -48.88 -6.95 3.42
C SER A 6 -47.97 -8.17 3.63
N ASP A 7 -48.59 -9.34 3.76
CA ASP A 7 -48.01 -10.68 3.74
C ASP A 7 -47.80 -11.20 2.31
N ALA A 8 -46.75 -12.02 2.10
CA ALA A 8 -46.74 -13.30 1.33
C ALA A 8 -45.30 -13.78 1.00
N PRO A 9 -45.05 -15.07 0.66
CA PRO A 9 -45.69 -16.30 1.12
C PRO A 9 -44.68 -17.41 1.54
N THR A 10 -45.14 -18.27 2.46
CA THR A 10 -44.46 -19.50 2.92
C THR A 10 -44.55 -20.62 1.87
N ARG A 11 -43.41 -21.23 1.53
CA ARG A 11 -43.33 -22.34 0.56
C ARG A 11 -43.37 -23.71 1.26
N ARG A 12 -44.30 -24.52 0.76
CA ARG A 12 -44.76 -25.85 1.18
C ARG A 12 -43.67 -26.90 1.44
N ARG A 13 -43.80 -27.58 2.59
CA ARG A 13 -43.30 -28.94 2.85
C ARG A 13 -44.10 -29.98 2.05
N ARG A 14 -43.43 -31.01 1.54
CA ARG A 14 -44.00 -32.31 1.14
C ARG A 14 -43.07 -33.47 1.56
N PRO A 15 -43.59 -34.70 1.66
CA PRO A 15 -43.36 -35.57 2.83
C PRO A 15 -42.35 -36.71 2.62
N ARG A 16 -42.01 -37.31 3.76
CA ARG A 16 -41.25 -38.55 3.98
C ARG A 16 -41.59 -39.69 3.03
N LEU A 17 -40.55 -40.40 2.59
CA LEU A 17 -40.58 -41.83 2.25
C LEU A 17 -39.65 -42.57 3.21
N ALA A 18 -40.21 -43.55 3.91
CA ALA A 18 -39.52 -44.51 4.76
C ALA A 18 -39.30 -45.82 3.98
N ILE A 19 -38.66 -46.82 4.64
CA ILE A 19 -38.34 -48.21 4.25
C ILE A 19 -36.85 -48.35 3.87
N ALA A 20 -36.00 -49.20 4.46
CA ALA A 20 -36.16 -50.26 5.46
C ALA A 20 -34.84 -50.50 6.23
N GLN A 21 -34.99 -51.03 7.44
CA GLN A 21 -33.96 -51.71 8.24
C GLN A 21 -33.54 -53.04 7.59
N GLY A 22 -32.31 -53.47 7.89
CA GLY A 22 -31.83 -54.82 7.62
C GLY A 22 -30.45 -55.04 8.23
N ASP A 23 -30.44 -55.52 9.48
CA ASP A 23 -29.27 -56.02 10.21
C ASP A 23 -28.66 -57.28 9.55
N ALA A 24 -27.35 -57.48 9.75
CA ALA A 24 -26.69 -58.76 10.13
C ALA A 24 -25.30 -58.97 9.47
N VAL A 25 -24.28 -58.88 10.32
CA VAL A 25 -22.99 -59.62 10.32
C VAL A 25 -23.25 -60.92 11.14
N PRO A 26 -22.57 -62.10 11.06
CA PRO A 26 -21.14 -62.37 10.73
C PRO A 26 -20.79 -63.67 9.93
N THR A 27 -19.48 -63.78 9.62
CA THR A 27 -18.59 -64.97 9.55
C THR A 27 -18.90 -66.17 8.64
N SER A 28 -17.94 -66.57 7.79
CA SER A 28 -17.11 -67.77 8.02
C SER A 28 -16.15 -68.06 6.86
N ASP A 29 -15.04 -68.70 7.23
CA ASP A 29 -13.94 -69.23 6.45
C ASP A 29 -14.28 -70.23 5.33
N SER A 30 -13.23 -70.44 4.51
CA SER A 30 -12.93 -71.59 3.64
C SER A 30 -13.81 -71.85 2.42
N ASP A 31 -13.25 -71.65 1.22
CA ASP A 31 -12.86 -72.81 0.40
C ASP A 31 -12.11 -72.43 -0.88
N VAL A 32 -11.00 -73.14 -1.09
CA VAL A 32 -10.23 -73.16 -2.33
C VAL A 32 -10.94 -74.08 -3.34
N PRO A 33 -11.11 -73.64 -4.60
CA PRO A 33 -10.83 -74.58 -5.68
C PRO A 33 -10.09 -73.98 -6.88
N LYS A 34 -8.93 -74.60 -7.14
CA LYS A 34 -8.46 -75.12 -8.44
C LYS A 34 -8.75 -74.31 -9.72
N ARG A 35 -7.65 -73.75 -10.25
CA ARG A 35 -7.19 -73.81 -11.65
C ARG A 35 -8.28 -73.98 -12.73
N ARG A 36 -8.58 -72.88 -13.42
CA ARG A 36 -8.89 -72.89 -14.86
C ARG A 36 -8.12 -71.78 -15.56
N SER A 37 -7.21 -72.18 -16.44
CA SER A 37 -6.45 -71.32 -17.34
C SER A 37 -7.39 -70.60 -18.31
N ARG A 38 -7.64 -69.31 -18.08
CA ARG A 38 -8.25 -68.43 -19.08
C ARG A 38 -7.15 -67.80 -19.93
N ARG A 39 -7.18 -68.14 -21.22
CA ARG A 39 -6.44 -67.49 -22.32
C ARG A 39 -6.36 -65.97 -22.11
N ARG A 40 -5.14 -65.45 -21.97
CA ARG A 40 -4.81 -64.03 -22.12
C ARG A 40 -5.30 -63.55 -23.49
N LYS A 41 -6.37 -62.76 -23.54
CA LYS A 41 -6.62 -61.85 -24.66
C LYS A 41 -5.56 -60.75 -24.58
N LYS A 42 -4.68 -60.68 -25.58
CA LYS A 42 -3.78 -59.56 -25.86
C LYS A 42 -4.59 -58.26 -25.80
N ARG A 43 -4.35 -57.42 -24.79
CA ARG A 43 -4.75 -56.01 -24.82
C ARG A 43 -3.94 -55.34 -25.95
N ARG A 44 -4.64 -54.67 -26.87
CA ARG A 44 -4.02 -53.75 -27.82
C ARG A 44 -3.28 -52.67 -27.03
N PRO A 45 -2.08 -52.24 -27.46
CA PRO A 45 -1.44 -51.06 -26.89
C PRO A 45 -2.37 -49.87 -27.06
N LYS A 46 -2.52 -49.09 -26.00
CA LYS A 46 -3.17 -47.78 -26.04
C LYS A 46 -2.43 -46.91 -27.05
N ASP A 47 -3.20 -46.12 -27.78
CA ASP A 47 -2.75 -45.04 -28.64
C ASP A 47 -1.67 -44.23 -27.91
N LEU A 48 -0.43 -44.38 -28.38
CA LEU A 48 0.66 -43.46 -28.05
C LEU A 48 0.34 -42.19 -28.82
N ASP A 49 0.26 -41.06 -28.10
CA ASP A 49 0.21 -39.76 -28.72
C ASP A 49 1.33 -39.69 -29.78
N PRO A 50 1.04 -39.14 -30.98
CA PRO A 50 2.04 -39.05 -32.02
C PRO A 50 3.26 -38.31 -31.47
N PRO A 51 4.49 -38.81 -31.71
CA PRO A 51 5.70 -38.15 -31.23
C PRO A 51 5.69 -36.69 -31.66
N PHE A 52 6.16 -35.79 -30.81
CA PHE A 52 6.17 -34.33 -31.04
C PHE A 52 6.62 -33.93 -32.46
N ILE A 53 7.56 -34.67 -33.05
CA ILE A 53 8.04 -34.49 -34.42
C ILE A 53 6.91 -34.63 -35.48
N GLN A 54 5.95 -35.54 -35.30
CA GLN A 54 4.79 -35.68 -36.19
C GLN A 54 3.83 -34.50 -36.06
N ILE A 55 3.56 -34.02 -34.85
CA ILE A 55 2.71 -32.84 -34.62
C ILE A 55 3.39 -31.60 -35.23
N PHE A 56 4.69 -31.42 -34.97
CA PHE A 56 5.48 -30.32 -35.53
C PHE A 56 5.50 -30.35 -37.06
N ALA A 57 5.72 -31.52 -37.67
CA ALA A 57 5.70 -31.67 -39.13
C ALA A 57 4.31 -31.39 -39.72
N GLN A 58 3.23 -31.82 -39.05
CA GLN A 58 1.87 -31.51 -39.48
C GLN A 58 1.59 -30.01 -39.42
N VAL A 59 1.94 -29.33 -38.33
CA VAL A 59 1.76 -27.87 -38.21
C VAL A 59 2.59 -27.12 -39.25
N ALA A 60 3.86 -27.49 -39.43
CA ALA A 60 4.74 -26.88 -40.43
C ALA A 60 4.23 -27.07 -41.86
N LEU A 61 3.71 -28.26 -42.19
CA LEU A 61 3.12 -28.53 -43.51
C LEU A 61 1.84 -27.72 -43.73
N THR A 62 1.01 -27.58 -42.69
CA THR A 62 -0.26 -26.83 -42.76
C THR A 62 -0.01 -25.34 -42.92
N LEU A 63 0.94 -24.77 -42.17
CA LEU A 63 1.35 -23.38 -42.33
C LEU A 63 2.04 -23.13 -43.67
N GLY A 64 2.91 -24.05 -44.10
CA GLY A 64 3.57 -23.96 -45.40
C GLY A 64 2.57 -23.98 -46.57
N THR A 65 1.57 -24.85 -46.51
CA THR A 65 0.49 -24.90 -47.52
C THR A 65 -0.41 -23.68 -47.47
N LEU A 66 -0.73 -23.15 -46.29
CA LEU A 66 -1.49 -21.91 -46.15
C LEU A 66 -0.74 -20.72 -46.75
N CYS A 67 0.55 -20.56 -46.43
CA CYS A 67 1.40 -19.50 -46.98
C CYS A 67 1.55 -19.62 -48.51
N LEU A 68 1.69 -20.83 -49.05
CA LEU A 68 1.73 -21.04 -50.49
C LEU A 68 0.38 -20.68 -51.13
N ALA A 69 -0.73 -21.11 -50.53
CA ALA A 69 -2.06 -20.82 -51.03
C ALA A 69 -2.35 -19.32 -51.01
N THR A 70 -2.01 -18.60 -49.94
CA THR A 70 -2.18 -17.15 -49.85
C THR A 70 -1.26 -16.41 -50.81
N TYR A 71 -0.01 -16.85 -50.98
CA TYR A 71 0.90 -16.29 -51.97
C TYR A 71 0.34 -16.42 -53.39
N TYR A 72 -0.15 -17.61 -53.76
CA TYR A 72 -0.78 -17.82 -55.07
C TYR A 72 -2.10 -17.05 -55.23
N LEU A 73 -2.92 -16.98 -54.18
CA LEU A 73 -4.15 -16.17 -54.20
C LEU A 73 -3.82 -14.71 -54.44
N TRP A 74 -2.87 -14.16 -53.67
CA TRP A 74 -2.38 -12.79 -53.80
C TRP A 74 -1.86 -12.51 -55.21
N HIS A 75 -1.01 -13.39 -55.75
CA HIS A 75 -0.46 -13.20 -57.08
C HIS A 75 -1.50 -13.34 -58.20
N SER A 76 -2.57 -14.13 -57.98
CA SER A 76 -3.67 -14.27 -58.94
C SER A 76 -4.66 -13.09 -58.90
N LEU A 77 -4.88 -12.53 -57.70
CA LEU A 77 -5.79 -11.41 -57.48
C LEU A 77 -5.15 -10.06 -57.81
N PHE A 78 -3.81 -9.98 -57.72
CA PHE A 78 -3.03 -8.78 -57.98
C PHE A 78 -1.95 -9.04 -59.04
N PRO A 79 -2.32 -9.25 -60.32
CA PRO A 79 -1.36 -9.33 -61.41
C PRO A 79 -0.54 -8.04 -61.48
N SER A 80 0.78 -8.18 -61.53
CA SER A 80 1.81 -7.16 -61.36
C SER A 80 1.74 -6.03 -62.42
N GLY A 81 0.75 -5.14 -62.34
CA GLY A 81 0.54 -4.11 -63.36
C GLY A 81 -0.28 -2.88 -62.97
N LEU A 82 -0.72 -2.71 -61.71
CA LEU A 82 -1.43 -1.51 -61.28
C LEU A 82 -0.71 -0.85 -60.10
N PHE A 83 0.14 0.13 -60.44
CA PHE A 83 0.56 1.16 -59.50
C PHE A 83 -0.68 1.94 -59.06
N PHE A 84 -1.08 1.80 -57.80
CA PHE A 84 -2.04 2.71 -57.18
C PHE A 84 -1.28 3.91 -56.63
N GLU A 85 -1.65 5.08 -57.16
CA GLU A 85 -1.31 6.40 -56.64
C GLU A 85 -2.13 6.60 -55.37
N GLU A 86 -1.46 6.70 -54.21
CA GLU A 86 -2.10 6.87 -52.90
C GLU A 86 -2.75 8.27 -52.78
N THR A 87 -4.07 8.32 -52.89
CA THR A 87 -4.88 9.37 -52.27
C THR A 87 -5.41 8.85 -50.95
N TYR A 88 -4.83 9.33 -49.85
CA TYR A 88 -5.26 9.05 -48.48
C TYR A 88 -6.53 9.88 -48.20
N GLU A 89 -7.68 9.22 -48.11
CA GLU A 89 -8.94 9.82 -47.65
C GLU A 89 -9.25 9.21 -46.27
N GLU A 90 -9.18 10.05 -45.25
CA GLU A 90 -9.31 9.72 -43.84
C GLU A 90 -10.79 9.53 -43.49
N VAL A 91 -11.22 8.28 -43.32
CA VAL A 91 -12.55 7.95 -42.80
C VAL A 91 -12.47 7.93 -41.28
N VAL A 92 -12.98 8.99 -40.66
CA VAL A 92 -13.21 9.10 -39.22
C VAL A 92 -14.47 8.29 -38.89
N GLU A 93 -14.32 7.25 -38.07
CA GLU A 93 -15.43 6.48 -37.49
C GLU A 93 -15.96 7.23 -36.26
N ASP A 94 -17.26 7.51 -36.25
CA ASP A 94 -17.99 8.20 -35.18
C ASP A 94 -17.94 7.39 -33.87
N VAL A 95 -17.17 7.90 -32.91
CA VAL A 95 -17.21 7.48 -31.50
C VAL A 95 -18.19 8.41 -30.76
N TYR A 96 -19.17 7.82 -30.10
CA TYR A 96 -20.12 8.50 -29.23
C TYR A 96 -19.39 9.23 -28.09
N ASP A 97 -19.56 10.54 -28.02
CA ASP A 97 -18.84 11.46 -27.13
C ASP A 97 -19.89 12.24 -26.32
N ASP A 98 -20.25 11.74 -25.13
CA ASP A 98 -21.27 12.38 -24.27
C ASP A 98 -20.68 13.33 -23.19
N ASP A 99 -19.36 13.52 -23.10
CA ASP A 99 -18.73 14.34 -22.04
C ASP A 99 -17.94 15.59 -22.52
N VAL A 100 -18.06 15.98 -23.80
CA VAL A 100 -17.37 17.17 -24.36
C VAL A 100 -18.20 18.45 -24.35
N THR A 101 -19.48 18.39 -23.95
CA THR A 101 -20.42 19.52 -24.09
C THR A 101 -20.10 20.75 -23.24
N VAL A 102 -19.35 20.63 -22.13
CA VAL A 102 -19.00 21.78 -21.28
C VAL A 102 -17.90 22.66 -21.87
N ASN A 103 -17.00 22.12 -22.69
CA ASN A 103 -15.95 22.91 -23.36
C ASN A 103 -16.34 23.37 -24.78
N ALA A 104 -17.30 22.71 -25.42
CA ALA A 104 -17.78 23.13 -26.74
C ALA A 104 -18.61 24.43 -26.68
N GLN A 105 -19.41 24.63 -25.63
CA GLN A 105 -20.24 25.85 -25.47
C GLN A 105 -19.41 27.13 -25.30
N LEU A 106 -18.19 27.05 -24.75
CA LEU A 106 -17.33 28.23 -24.61
C LEU A 106 -16.69 28.69 -25.94
N ASN A 107 -16.63 27.81 -26.95
CA ASN A 107 -16.06 28.16 -28.26
C ASN A 107 -17.13 28.65 -29.26
N GLU A 108 -18.40 28.26 -29.12
CA GLU A 108 -19.49 28.78 -29.98
C GLU A 108 -19.84 30.24 -29.67
N GLU A 109 -19.86 30.65 -28.40
CA GLU A 109 -20.09 32.06 -28.02
C GLU A 109 -18.97 33.00 -28.51
N ALA A 110 -17.75 32.48 -28.73
CA ALA A 110 -16.64 33.26 -29.26
C ALA A 110 -16.72 33.48 -30.78
N MET A 111 -17.40 32.60 -31.52
CA MET A 111 -17.49 32.71 -32.99
C MET A 111 -18.64 33.61 -33.46
N GLU A 112 -19.78 33.68 -32.75
CA GLU A 112 -20.90 34.57 -33.13
C GLU A 112 -20.62 36.08 -32.90
N ALA A 113 -19.60 36.43 -32.11
CA ALA A 113 -19.25 37.82 -31.82
C ALA A 113 -18.49 38.55 -32.96
N THR A 114 -18.11 37.86 -34.04
CA THR A 114 -17.15 38.40 -35.03
C THR A 114 -17.76 39.15 -36.22
N ASN A 115 -19.09 39.17 -36.40
CA ASN A 115 -19.70 39.72 -37.63
C ASN A 115 -20.29 41.15 -37.55
N ASN A 116 -20.14 41.89 -36.45
CA ASN A 116 -20.71 43.25 -36.34
C ASN A 116 -19.87 44.23 -35.49
N VAL A 117 -18.57 44.37 -35.75
CA VAL A 117 -17.73 45.33 -35.00
C VAL A 117 -17.19 46.43 -35.91
N SER A 118 -17.76 47.63 -35.75
CA SER A 118 -17.22 48.91 -36.22
C SER A 118 -15.76 49.11 -35.74
N PRO A 119 -14.94 49.92 -36.43
CA PRO A 119 -13.57 50.23 -36.02
C PRO A 119 -13.57 51.14 -34.77
N THR A 120 -13.84 50.57 -33.60
CA THR A 120 -13.86 51.27 -32.31
C THR A 120 -12.73 50.75 -31.44
N ALA A 121 -11.76 51.63 -31.15
CA ALA A 121 -10.71 51.57 -30.13
C ALA A 121 -9.85 50.29 -30.07
N ALA A 122 -8.53 50.45 -30.13
CA ALA A 122 -7.60 49.36 -29.86
C ALA A 122 -7.98 48.68 -28.52
N PRO A 123 -8.17 47.35 -28.49
CA PRO A 123 -8.60 46.66 -27.28
C PRO A 123 -7.57 46.92 -26.18
N THR A 124 -8.00 47.59 -25.10
CA THR A 124 -7.19 47.71 -23.89
C THR A 124 -6.97 46.31 -23.34
N ILE A 125 -5.77 45.78 -23.53
CA ILE A 125 -5.37 44.49 -22.95
C ILE A 125 -5.40 44.67 -21.43
N PRO A 126 -6.29 43.97 -20.71
CA PRO A 126 -6.37 44.12 -19.26
C PRO A 126 -5.08 43.62 -18.64
N THR A 127 -4.37 44.49 -17.92
CA THR A 127 -3.19 44.12 -17.13
C THR A 127 -3.62 43.16 -16.03
N ALA A 128 -2.88 42.07 -15.85
CA ALA A 128 -3.12 41.15 -14.75
C ALA A 128 -3.05 41.91 -13.41
N PRO A 129 -3.95 41.65 -12.46
CA PRO A 129 -3.83 42.26 -11.13
C PRO A 129 -2.49 41.85 -10.50
N PRO A 130 -1.93 42.65 -9.57
CA PRO A 130 -0.78 42.20 -8.79
C PRO A 130 -1.14 40.95 -7.97
N LEU A 131 -0.14 40.11 -7.70
CA LEU A 131 -0.32 39.03 -6.72
C LEU A 131 -0.48 39.61 -5.31
N PRO A 132 -1.21 38.94 -4.41
CA PRO A 132 -1.21 39.31 -3.01
C PRO A 132 0.21 39.34 -2.46
N VAL A 133 0.46 40.22 -1.49
CA VAL A 133 1.65 40.14 -0.65
C VAL A 133 1.20 39.52 0.67
N TRP A 134 1.86 38.43 1.06
CA TRP A 134 1.55 37.72 2.29
C TRP A 134 2.49 38.14 3.41
N ASP A 135 1.91 38.36 4.59
CA ASP A 135 2.68 38.45 5.82
C ASP A 135 3.17 37.05 6.19
N LEU A 136 4.47 36.84 6.08
CA LEU A 136 5.09 35.53 6.33
C LEU A 136 5.27 35.32 7.84
N GLY A 137 4.88 34.15 8.33
CA GLY A 137 4.97 33.76 9.72
C GLY A 137 6.33 33.18 10.11
N ASP A 138 6.41 32.65 11.33
CA ASP A 138 7.66 32.13 11.92
C ASP A 138 8.27 30.96 11.14
N ALA A 139 7.44 30.14 10.48
CA ALA A 139 7.92 29.02 9.66
C ALA A 139 8.84 29.46 8.51
N SER A 140 8.61 30.67 7.96
CA SER A 140 9.43 31.22 6.87
C SER A 140 10.81 31.73 7.32
N LYS A 141 11.07 31.79 8.64
CA LYS A 141 12.36 32.27 9.17
C LYS A 141 13.51 31.30 8.93
N TYR A 142 13.19 30.04 8.60
CA TYR A 142 14.17 28.98 8.37
C TYR A 142 13.86 28.19 7.10
N ASP A 143 13.20 28.83 6.14
CA ASP A 143 13.13 28.31 4.78
C ASP A 143 14.46 28.55 4.03
N ALA A 144 14.62 27.93 2.86
CA ALA A 144 15.84 28.02 2.09
C ALA A 144 16.19 29.45 1.63
N PHE A 145 15.20 30.35 1.54
CA PHE A 145 15.47 31.76 1.21
C PHE A 145 16.13 32.44 2.40
N ARG A 146 15.57 32.27 3.60
CA ARG A 146 16.08 32.92 4.80
C ARG A 146 17.40 32.34 5.29
N ILE A 147 17.63 31.04 5.14
CA ILE A 147 18.93 30.43 5.50
C ILE A 147 20.06 30.99 4.64
N ALA A 148 19.84 31.12 3.33
CA ALA A 148 20.81 31.75 2.43
C ALA A 148 21.10 33.22 2.81
N GLU A 149 20.06 33.99 3.19
CA GLU A 149 20.23 35.35 3.69
C GLU A 149 21.03 35.42 5.00
N MET A 150 20.79 34.48 5.92
CA MET A 150 21.48 34.42 7.22
C MET A 150 22.95 34.03 7.04
N HIS A 151 23.28 33.01 6.25
CA HIS A 151 24.68 32.64 5.97
C HIS A 151 25.45 33.81 5.34
N GLY A 152 24.71 34.69 4.66
CA GLY A 152 25.17 35.96 4.12
C GLY A 152 25.85 35.77 2.77
N TYR A 153 25.46 36.56 1.78
CA TYR A 153 26.17 36.65 0.49
C TYR A 153 27.66 37.04 0.63
N SER A 154 28.07 37.48 1.82
CA SER A 154 29.41 37.99 2.13
C SER A 154 30.35 36.96 2.75
N THR A 155 29.86 35.82 3.25
CA THR A 155 30.76 34.75 3.69
C THR A 155 31.30 34.06 2.44
N PRO A 156 32.63 34.06 2.22
CA PRO A 156 33.17 33.36 1.07
C PRO A 156 32.93 31.86 1.27
N ALA A 157 32.04 31.30 0.47
CA ALA A 157 31.84 29.86 0.39
C ALA A 157 33.20 29.17 0.25
N SER A 158 33.41 28.09 1.00
CA SER A 158 34.61 27.29 0.84
C SER A 158 34.68 26.76 -0.59
N ASP A 159 35.88 26.44 -1.07
CA ASP A 159 36.03 25.82 -2.39
C ASP A 159 35.19 24.53 -2.52
N SER A 160 34.90 23.85 -1.40
CA SER A 160 34.09 22.63 -1.35
C SER A 160 32.58 22.81 -1.44
N THR A 161 32.02 24.00 -1.14
CA THR A 161 30.56 24.24 -1.13
C THR A 161 30.12 25.29 -2.15
N ARG A 162 31.06 25.93 -2.84
CA ARG A 162 30.77 26.98 -3.84
C ARG A 162 29.77 26.53 -4.91
N GLU A 163 29.94 25.32 -5.44
CA GLU A 163 29.03 24.76 -6.45
C GLU A 163 27.63 24.58 -5.88
N PHE A 164 27.53 24.00 -4.67
CA PHE A 164 26.25 23.84 -3.96
C PHE A 164 25.50 25.15 -3.80
N TRP A 165 26.14 26.21 -3.29
CA TRP A 165 25.48 27.50 -3.05
C TRP A 165 24.97 28.14 -4.35
N SER A 166 25.74 28.02 -5.44
CA SER A 166 25.31 28.49 -6.77
C SER A 166 24.11 27.69 -7.29
N THR A 167 24.13 26.37 -7.14
CA THR A 167 23.00 25.51 -7.50
C THR A 167 21.75 25.86 -6.67
N ALA A 168 21.89 26.03 -5.36
CA ALA A 168 20.80 26.37 -4.45
C ALA A 168 20.16 27.73 -4.78
N GLU A 169 20.96 28.74 -5.09
CA GLU A 169 20.49 30.05 -5.54
C GLU A 169 19.67 29.94 -6.84
N SER A 170 20.18 29.21 -7.81
CA SER A 170 19.46 28.95 -9.06
C SER A 170 18.10 28.28 -8.81
N LEU A 171 18.03 27.31 -7.89
CA LEU A 171 16.76 26.65 -7.56
C LEU A 171 15.75 27.59 -6.90
N ARG A 172 16.19 28.43 -5.95
CA ARG A 172 15.34 29.48 -5.34
C ARG A 172 14.76 30.42 -6.38
N ASN A 173 15.60 30.90 -7.28
CA ASN A 173 15.19 31.82 -8.35
C ASN A 173 14.20 31.17 -9.31
N GLN A 174 14.45 29.93 -9.73
CA GLN A 174 13.51 29.17 -10.57
C GLN A 174 12.17 28.95 -9.88
N PHE A 175 12.16 28.59 -8.60
CA PHE A 175 10.94 28.40 -7.84
C PHE A 175 10.15 29.71 -7.75
N ALA A 176 10.80 30.81 -7.38
CA ALA A 176 10.20 32.13 -7.34
C ALA A 176 9.65 32.56 -8.71
N GLU A 177 10.41 32.37 -9.80
CA GLU A 177 9.96 32.71 -11.15
C GLU A 177 8.70 31.95 -11.57
N LEU A 178 8.66 30.64 -11.30
CA LEU A 178 7.54 29.78 -11.67
C LEU A 178 6.24 30.14 -10.95
N TYR A 179 6.31 30.52 -9.68
CA TYR A 179 5.14 30.64 -8.81
C TYR A 179 4.86 32.06 -8.31
N GLY A 180 5.43 33.08 -8.97
CA GLY A 180 4.97 34.46 -8.81
C GLY A 180 5.78 35.32 -7.84
N GLY A 181 7.06 35.00 -7.66
CA GLY A 181 8.02 35.73 -6.85
C GLY A 181 8.30 35.09 -5.50
N GLU A 182 9.34 35.57 -4.82
CA GLU A 182 9.81 35.02 -3.55
C GLU A 182 8.72 35.01 -2.46
N ASN A 183 8.04 36.13 -2.24
CA ASN A 183 7.00 36.22 -1.20
C ASN A 183 5.86 35.21 -1.45
N ALA A 184 5.51 34.96 -2.72
CA ALA A 184 4.48 34.00 -3.10
C ALA A 184 4.89 32.56 -2.78
N VAL A 185 6.12 32.17 -3.13
CA VAL A 185 6.59 30.81 -2.86
C VAL A 185 6.80 30.53 -1.38
N ARG A 186 7.25 31.52 -0.61
CA ARG A 186 7.40 31.39 0.85
C ARG A 186 6.04 31.26 1.53
N ALA A 187 5.04 32.03 1.08
CA ALA A 187 3.66 31.87 1.54
C ALA A 187 3.06 30.51 1.15
N MET A 188 3.35 30.02 -0.06
CA MET A 188 2.94 28.70 -0.51
C MET A 188 3.51 27.60 0.37
N MET A 189 4.81 27.68 0.71
CA MET A 189 5.49 26.76 1.62
C MET A 189 4.87 26.77 3.02
N GLU A 190 4.64 27.95 3.59
CA GLU A 190 4.03 28.10 4.92
C GLU A 190 2.61 27.52 5.00
N ARG A 191 1.83 27.66 3.93
CA ARG A 191 0.44 27.17 3.87
C ARG A 191 0.34 25.70 3.49
N GLY A 192 1.28 25.20 2.70
CA GLY A 192 1.26 23.83 2.20
C GLY A 192 2.13 22.86 2.97
N LEU A 193 2.94 23.31 3.93
CA LEU A 193 3.72 22.44 4.81
C LEU A 193 3.36 22.67 6.27
N THR A 194 3.07 21.58 7.00
CA THR A 194 3.03 21.59 8.46
C THR A 194 4.26 20.88 9.00
N MET A 195 5.03 21.62 9.80
CA MET A 195 6.22 21.15 10.51
C MET A 195 5.92 21.06 12.01
N PHE A 196 6.70 20.27 12.74
CA PHE A 196 6.46 19.99 14.16
C PHE A 196 7.73 20.24 14.99
N PRO A 197 8.17 21.50 15.15
CA PRO A 197 9.30 21.80 16.03
C PRO A 197 8.94 21.50 17.49
N ARG A 198 9.93 21.06 18.29
CA ARG A 198 9.71 20.78 19.72
C ARG A 198 9.42 22.08 20.48
N LYS A 199 8.32 22.10 21.24
CA LYS A 199 7.88 23.28 22.03
C LYS A 199 8.91 23.79 23.05
N SER A 200 9.76 22.91 23.57
CA SER A 200 10.78 23.26 24.58
C SER A 200 11.92 24.12 24.03
N GLU A 201 12.01 24.26 22.70
CA GLU A 201 13.02 25.07 22.04
C GLU A 201 12.41 26.42 21.69
N ALA A 202 12.46 27.37 22.63
CA ALA A 202 12.29 28.76 22.26
C ALA A 202 13.31 29.07 21.15
N LEU A 203 12.83 29.53 20.00
CA LEU A 203 13.64 29.89 18.82
C LEU A 203 14.51 31.11 19.16
N ASN A 204 15.54 30.91 19.98
CA ASN A 204 16.55 31.91 20.34
C ASN A 204 17.52 32.13 19.15
N GLY A 205 16.96 32.36 17.96
CA GLY A 205 17.71 32.48 16.70
C GLY A 205 18.34 31.18 16.19
N LYS A 206 17.99 30.02 16.75
CA LYS A 206 18.50 28.71 16.32
C LYS A 206 17.54 28.04 15.33
N PRO A 207 18.06 27.21 14.39
CA PRO A 207 17.21 26.48 13.47
C PRO A 207 16.27 25.51 14.21
N PRO A 208 15.03 25.30 13.71
CA PRO A 208 14.07 24.38 14.29
C PRO A 208 14.61 22.94 14.39
N SER A 209 14.26 22.21 15.46
CA SER A 209 14.75 20.85 15.73
C SER A 209 14.48 19.86 14.61
N ASP A 210 13.33 19.97 13.95
CA ASP A 210 12.93 19.09 12.83
C ASP A 210 13.82 19.31 11.60
N LEU A 211 14.15 20.57 11.31
CA LEU A 211 15.08 20.93 10.24
C LEU A 211 16.51 20.45 10.56
N VAL A 212 16.97 20.64 11.80
CA VAL A 212 18.27 20.16 12.29
C VAL A 212 18.37 18.64 12.16
N SER A 213 17.32 17.92 12.56
CA SER A 213 17.26 16.46 12.48
C SER A 213 17.34 15.97 11.03
N THR A 214 16.66 16.66 10.11
CA THR A 214 16.76 16.37 8.66
C THR A 214 18.21 16.58 8.17
N ALA A 215 18.86 17.69 8.54
CA ALA A 215 20.25 17.97 8.18
C ALA A 215 21.23 16.93 8.74
N CYS A 216 21.00 16.47 9.98
CA CYS A 216 21.82 15.44 10.62
C CYS A 216 21.71 14.08 9.93
N ARG A 217 20.51 13.73 9.45
CA ARG A 217 20.31 12.52 8.66
C ARG A 217 21.12 12.55 7.37
N ILE A 218 21.15 13.69 6.67
CA ILE A 218 21.95 13.88 5.45
C ILE A 218 23.45 13.78 5.75
N ARG A 219 23.92 14.42 6.84
CA ARG A 219 25.32 14.31 7.29
C ARG A 219 25.72 12.88 7.62
N ARG A 220 24.82 12.11 8.24
CA ARG A 220 25.04 10.69 8.55
C ARG A 220 25.23 9.88 7.27
N ALA A 221 24.35 10.02 6.29
CA ALA A 221 24.49 9.33 4.99
C ALA A 221 25.82 9.69 4.29
N LYS A 222 26.22 10.97 4.34
CA LYS A 222 27.54 11.42 3.84
C LYS A 222 28.70 10.74 4.56
N LYS A 223 28.66 10.70 5.91
CA LYS A 223 29.69 10.07 6.76
C LYS A 223 29.80 8.57 6.47
N GLU A 224 28.67 7.91 6.26
CA GLU A 224 28.56 6.48 5.95
C GLU A 224 28.87 6.14 4.47
N GLN A 225 29.10 7.16 3.62
CA GLN A 225 29.37 7.01 2.18
C GLN A 225 28.31 6.17 1.45
N ARG A 226 27.04 6.38 1.80
CA ARG A 226 25.91 5.69 1.18
C ARG A 226 24.94 6.68 0.53
N PRO A 227 24.09 6.21 -0.40
CA PRO A 227 23.00 7.03 -0.91
C PRO A 227 22.06 7.48 0.21
N PHE A 228 21.57 8.72 0.10
CA PHE A 228 20.43 9.21 0.87
C PHE A 228 19.16 8.80 0.14
N LYS A 229 18.35 7.96 0.77
CA LYS A 229 17.25 7.25 0.10
C LYS A 229 15.89 7.79 0.49
N PHE A 230 15.16 8.29 -0.50
CA PHE A 230 13.73 8.58 -0.40
C PHE A 230 12.92 7.43 -0.95
N THR A 231 11.99 6.91 -0.14
CA THR A 231 11.04 5.90 -0.59
C THR A 231 9.61 6.39 -0.40
N PHE A 232 8.89 6.50 -1.51
CA PHE A 232 7.52 6.99 -1.49
C PHE A 232 6.52 5.84 -1.51
N GLY A 233 5.79 5.67 -0.40
CA GLY A 233 4.59 4.85 -0.32
C GLY A 233 3.34 5.72 -0.42
N GLY A 234 2.25 5.19 -0.98
CA GLY A 234 1.02 5.94 -1.11
C GLY A 234 0.01 5.35 -2.07
N TYR A 235 -0.99 6.16 -2.39
CA TYR A 235 -2.10 5.84 -3.26
C TYR A 235 -1.89 6.35 -4.69
N SER A 236 -3.00 6.56 -5.43
CA SER A 236 -3.01 6.97 -6.83
C SER A 236 -2.31 8.31 -7.11
N VAL A 237 -2.33 9.23 -6.14
CA VAL A 237 -1.62 10.51 -6.19
C VAL A 237 -0.11 10.28 -6.24
N THR A 238 0.49 9.64 -5.23
CA THR A 238 1.94 9.34 -5.23
C THR A 238 2.41 8.54 -6.44
N VAL A 239 1.61 7.59 -6.92
CA VAL A 239 1.92 6.86 -8.16
C VAL A 239 2.09 7.81 -9.35
N GLY A 240 1.30 8.88 -9.42
CA GLY A 240 1.29 9.83 -10.52
C GLY A 240 0.16 9.58 -11.52
N ARG A 241 -1.04 9.19 -11.04
CA ARG A 241 -2.13 8.84 -11.95
C ARG A 241 -2.53 9.99 -12.89
N GLY A 242 -2.68 9.67 -14.17
CA GLY A 242 -2.94 10.62 -15.26
C GLY A 242 -1.68 11.22 -15.89
N ASN A 243 -0.48 10.87 -15.42
CA ASN A 243 0.77 11.48 -15.88
C ASN A 243 1.82 10.43 -16.27
N TYR A 244 2.92 10.87 -16.90
CA TYR A 244 4.07 10.00 -17.12
C TYR A 244 4.78 9.71 -15.79
N PHE A 245 5.46 8.56 -15.67
CA PHE A 245 6.11 8.13 -14.42
C PHE A 245 7.03 9.21 -13.85
N GLY A 246 7.92 9.75 -14.70
CA GLY A 246 8.88 10.80 -14.31
C GLY A 246 8.25 12.16 -13.98
N GLN A 247 6.94 12.33 -14.16
CA GLN A 247 6.19 13.53 -13.79
C GLN A 247 5.50 13.42 -12.43
N SER A 248 5.54 12.25 -11.76
CA SER A 248 5.00 12.15 -10.40
C SER A 248 5.84 13.00 -9.44
N PHE A 249 5.20 13.54 -8.40
CA PHE A 249 5.87 14.46 -7.47
C PHE A 249 7.13 13.86 -6.80
N PRO A 250 7.23 12.54 -6.50
CA PRO A 250 8.49 11.93 -6.06
C PRO A 250 9.66 12.18 -7.02
N PHE A 251 9.47 11.95 -8.33
CA PHE A 251 10.54 12.10 -9.31
C PHE A 251 10.81 13.55 -9.68
N VAL A 252 9.79 14.42 -9.65
CA VAL A 252 10.00 15.85 -9.79
C VAL A 252 10.90 16.35 -8.66
N MET A 253 10.59 16.00 -7.41
CA MET A 253 11.44 16.32 -6.25
C MET A 253 12.85 15.77 -6.42
N GLY A 254 12.98 14.49 -6.79
CA GLY A 254 14.29 13.85 -7.01
C GLY A 254 15.14 14.53 -8.08
N LYS A 255 14.51 14.97 -9.18
CA LYS A 255 15.20 15.71 -10.26
C LYS A 255 15.71 17.07 -9.77
N ILE A 256 14.92 17.78 -8.96
CA ILE A 256 15.30 19.09 -8.42
C ILE A 256 16.46 18.95 -7.43
N LEU A 257 16.41 17.95 -6.54
CA LEU A 257 17.38 17.74 -5.47
C LEU A 257 18.68 17.05 -5.89
N LYS A 258 18.71 16.41 -7.07
CA LYS A 258 19.87 15.61 -7.52
C LYS A 258 21.20 16.37 -7.45
N ASN A 259 21.27 17.57 -8.03
CA ASN A 259 22.52 18.33 -8.08
C ASN A 259 22.91 18.86 -6.69
N PRO A 260 22.01 19.51 -5.90
CA PRO A 260 22.35 19.93 -4.54
C PRO A 260 22.92 18.81 -3.64
N PHE A 261 22.38 17.59 -3.72
CA PHE A 261 22.93 16.44 -3.00
C PHE A 261 24.33 16.05 -3.50
N GLN A 262 24.48 15.97 -4.83
CA GLN A 262 25.75 15.64 -5.48
C GLN A 262 26.86 16.65 -5.15
N ASP A 263 26.55 17.95 -5.14
CA ASP A 263 27.48 19.03 -4.83
C ASP A 263 28.00 18.94 -3.38
N LEU A 264 27.21 18.34 -2.48
CA LEU A 264 27.62 18.05 -1.10
C LEU A 264 28.24 16.65 -0.93
N GLY A 265 28.49 15.92 -2.01
CA GLY A 265 29.11 14.60 -1.99
C GLY A 265 28.19 13.51 -1.42
N VAL A 266 26.88 13.63 -1.61
CA VAL A 266 25.88 12.62 -1.21
C VAL A 266 25.14 12.14 -2.45
N GLU A 267 25.11 10.83 -2.69
CA GLU A 267 24.29 10.27 -3.76
C GLU A 267 22.81 10.31 -3.36
N LEU A 268 21.93 10.76 -4.26
CA LEU A 268 20.50 10.79 -4.03
C LEU A 268 19.83 9.59 -4.72
N SER A 269 19.07 8.80 -3.95
CA SER A 269 18.21 7.73 -4.46
C SER A 269 16.74 8.05 -4.18
N VAL A 270 15.89 8.01 -5.21
CA VAL A 270 14.45 8.22 -5.09
C VAL A 270 13.70 7.05 -5.69
N MET A 271 12.84 6.44 -4.88
CA MET A 271 11.99 5.33 -5.27
C MET A 271 10.52 5.67 -5.08
N ASN A 272 9.72 5.45 -6.11
CA ASN A 272 8.27 5.50 -6.02
C ASN A 272 7.72 4.08 -5.94
N ALA A 273 7.40 3.64 -4.71
CA ALA A 273 6.80 2.37 -4.39
C ALA A 273 5.38 2.64 -3.85
N ALA A 274 4.60 3.45 -4.56
CA ALA A 274 3.19 3.63 -4.28
C ALA A 274 2.35 2.70 -5.17
N ILE A 275 1.14 2.36 -4.71
CA ILE A 275 0.19 1.54 -5.47
C ILE A 275 -1.17 2.21 -5.45
N GLY A 276 -1.72 2.49 -6.63
CA GLY A 276 -3.00 3.16 -6.75
C GLY A 276 -4.11 2.24 -6.30
N GLY A 277 -5.09 2.72 -5.53
CA GLY A 277 -6.18 1.84 -5.11
C GLY A 277 -5.75 0.79 -4.06
N CYS A 278 -4.76 1.10 -3.21
CA CYS A 278 -4.35 0.23 -2.10
C CYS A 278 -4.40 0.99 -0.77
N PRO A 279 -5.07 0.47 0.27
CA PRO A 279 -5.04 1.09 1.58
C PRO A 279 -3.64 0.98 2.21
N SER A 280 -3.40 1.69 3.32
CA SER A 280 -2.07 1.72 3.95
C SER A 280 -1.63 0.34 4.43
N PHE A 281 -2.54 -0.51 4.91
CA PHE A 281 -2.28 -1.90 5.26
C PHE A 281 -2.90 -2.86 4.24
N PRO A 282 -2.19 -3.89 3.78
CA PRO A 282 -0.88 -4.35 4.26
C PRO A 282 0.29 -3.65 3.56
N TYR A 283 0.09 -3.08 2.37
CA TYR A 283 1.17 -2.68 1.47
C TYR A 283 2.18 -1.69 2.11
N GLY A 284 1.69 -0.60 2.68
CA GLY A 284 2.53 0.41 3.34
C GLY A 284 3.15 -0.07 4.66
N PHE A 285 2.81 -1.28 5.14
CA PHE A 285 3.38 -1.88 6.34
C PHE A 285 4.47 -2.91 6.01
N CYS A 286 4.45 -3.46 4.79
CA CYS A 286 5.46 -4.38 4.25
C CYS A 286 6.68 -3.61 3.74
N LYS A 287 7.24 -2.76 4.62
CA LYS A 287 8.23 -1.74 4.24
C LYS A 287 9.53 -2.35 3.81
N ASN A 288 10.04 -3.35 4.53
CA ASN A 288 11.31 -3.97 4.19
C ASN A 288 11.25 -4.59 2.79
N GLU A 289 10.12 -5.24 2.47
CA GLU A 289 9.91 -5.92 1.18
C GLU A 289 9.72 -4.97 -0.02
N HIS A 290 9.03 -3.84 0.19
CA HIS A 290 8.76 -2.88 -0.89
C HIS A 290 9.77 -1.75 -0.96
N TRP A 291 10.39 -1.39 0.16
CA TRP A 291 11.17 -0.17 0.32
C TRP A 291 12.64 -0.43 0.63
N GLY A 292 12.96 -1.61 1.16
CA GLY A 292 14.24 -1.89 1.80
C GLY A 292 14.33 -1.27 3.20
N GLU A 293 15.21 -1.83 4.01
CA GLU A 293 15.40 -1.45 5.42
C GLU A 293 16.08 -0.08 5.61
N ASP A 294 16.76 0.40 4.57
CA ASP A 294 17.73 1.49 4.60
C ASP A 294 17.15 2.87 4.19
N SER A 295 15.82 3.00 4.10
CA SER A 295 15.20 4.28 3.72
C SER A 295 15.51 5.37 4.76
N ASP A 296 15.93 6.56 4.31
CA ASP A 296 16.14 7.74 5.16
C ASP A 296 14.87 8.59 5.28
N VAL A 297 14.02 8.54 4.26
CA VAL A 297 12.74 9.24 4.21
C VAL A 297 11.70 8.28 3.64
N VAL A 298 10.54 8.21 4.29
CA VAL A 298 9.37 7.47 3.79
C VAL A 298 8.16 8.39 3.67
N SER A 299 7.23 8.10 2.76
CA SER A 299 5.97 8.83 2.67
C SER A 299 4.74 7.99 3.03
N TRP A 300 3.75 8.65 3.63
CA TRP A 300 2.39 8.16 3.80
C TRP A 300 1.44 9.05 2.98
N ASP A 301 0.75 8.47 2.02
CA ASP A 301 -0.30 9.15 1.23
C ASP A 301 -1.47 8.20 1.04
N PHE A 302 -2.25 7.99 2.10
CA PHE A 302 -3.42 7.11 2.10
C PHE A 302 -4.70 7.84 2.57
N SER A 303 -4.63 9.17 2.69
CA SER A 303 -5.71 10.02 3.20
C SER A 303 -7.01 9.90 2.41
N MET A 304 -6.96 9.60 1.11
CA MET A 304 -8.15 9.39 0.28
C MET A 304 -8.88 8.10 0.63
N ASN A 305 -8.16 7.02 0.93
CA ASN A 305 -8.77 5.75 1.29
C ASN A 305 -9.15 5.70 2.78
N GLU A 306 -8.35 6.33 3.63
CA GLU A 306 -8.64 6.55 5.04
C GLU A 306 -9.28 7.92 5.20
N ALA A 307 -10.48 8.11 4.69
CA ALA A 307 -11.17 9.40 4.80
C ALA A 307 -11.54 9.74 6.26
N GLY A 308 -11.86 11.01 6.52
CA GLY A 308 -12.41 11.46 7.81
C GLY A 308 -11.38 11.79 8.90
N GLY A 309 -10.09 11.87 8.57
CA GLY A 309 -9.04 12.28 9.50
C GLY A 309 -8.77 11.29 10.65
N VAL A 310 -9.23 10.05 10.51
CA VAL A 310 -9.02 8.95 11.47
C VAL A 310 -7.50 8.64 11.55
N ALA A 311 -6.95 8.60 12.76
CA ALA A 311 -5.49 8.65 12.97
C ALA A 311 -4.88 7.26 13.21
N GLU A 312 -5.69 6.26 13.51
CA GLU A 312 -5.35 4.88 13.85
C GLU A 312 -4.46 4.21 12.80
N GLY A 313 -4.83 4.32 11.51
CA GLY A 313 -4.05 3.75 10.42
C GLY A 313 -2.70 4.45 10.22
N LEU A 314 -2.65 5.78 10.41
CA LEU A 314 -1.40 6.56 10.39
C LEU A 314 -0.52 6.21 11.60
N GLU A 315 -1.08 6.04 12.80
CA GLU A 315 -0.31 5.65 13.97
C GLU A 315 0.31 4.27 13.79
N ALA A 316 -0.49 3.29 13.38
CA ALA A 316 0.01 1.95 13.14
C ALA A 316 1.14 1.97 12.09
N TYR A 317 0.96 2.73 11.00
CA TYR A 317 2.00 2.94 10.01
C TYR A 317 3.26 3.59 10.62
N LEU A 318 3.10 4.64 11.41
CA LEU A 318 4.19 5.38 12.05
C LEU A 318 5.04 4.48 12.94
N ARG A 319 4.40 3.62 13.74
CA ARG A 319 5.08 2.69 14.65
C ARG A 319 5.93 1.68 13.89
N HIS A 320 5.45 1.16 12.77
CA HIS A 320 6.24 0.35 11.84
C HIS A 320 7.36 1.13 11.14
N THR A 321 7.23 2.45 10.96
CA THR A 321 8.32 3.27 10.41
C THR A 321 9.46 3.37 11.40
N MET A 322 9.13 3.48 12.69
CA MET A 322 10.11 3.64 13.77
C MET A 322 10.94 2.37 14.03
N THR A 323 10.54 1.21 13.51
CA THR A 323 11.30 -0.04 13.62
C THR A 323 12.32 -0.24 12.49
N LEU A 324 12.33 0.63 11.48
CA LEU A 324 13.32 0.58 10.41
C LEU A 324 14.68 1.05 10.95
N SER A 325 15.77 0.46 10.46
CA SER A 325 17.13 0.65 10.97
C SER A 325 17.56 2.12 10.99
N HIS A 326 17.17 2.90 9.98
CA HIS A 326 17.52 4.32 9.87
C HIS A 326 16.52 5.27 10.53
N ARG A 327 15.39 4.76 11.07
CA ARG A 327 14.24 5.52 11.60
C ARG A 327 13.89 6.71 10.69
N PRO A 328 13.39 6.45 9.48
CA PRO A 328 13.27 7.46 8.45
C PRO A 328 12.37 8.62 8.86
N LYS A 329 12.65 9.79 8.29
CA LYS A 329 11.74 10.94 8.30
C LYS A 329 10.43 10.55 7.63
N LEU A 330 9.30 11.01 8.18
CA LEU A 330 7.98 10.75 7.60
C LEU A 330 7.44 11.98 6.86
N ILE A 331 7.15 11.82 5.57
CA ILE A 331 6.35 12.76 4.78
C ILE A 331 4.90 12.26 4.80
N VAL A 332 3.94 13.10 5.18
CA VAL A 332 2.52 12.75 5.18
C VAL A 332 1.81 13.65 4.18
N LYS A 333 1.26 13.10 3.09
CA LYS A 333 0.37 13.87 2.20
C LYS A 333 -1.07 13.69 2.67
N ASP A 334 -1.66 14.77 3.15
CA ASP A 334 -2.98 14.74 3.76
C ASP A 334 -3.83 15.94 3.35
N THR A 335 -5.09 15.92 3.76
CA THR A 335 -5.99 17.06 3.64
C THR A 335 -5.81 18.00 4.82
N GLN A 336 -6.03 19.30 4.59
CA GLN A 336 -6.01 20.29 5.66
C GLN A 336 -7.05 20.01 6.76
N MET A 337 -8.08 19.21 6.50
CA MET A 337 -9.14 18.91 7.48
C MET A 337 -8.78 17.76 8.44
N ALA A 338 -7.65 17.07 8.25
CA ALA A 338 -7.24 15.94 9.07
C ALA A 338 -6.50 16.35 10.36
N ASP A 339 -7.15 17.16 11.22
CA ASP A 339 -6.56 17.70 12.45
C ASP A 339 -5.98 16.61 13.38
N LYS A 340 -6.73 15.52 13.60
CA LYS A 340 -6.33 14.44 14.52
C LYS A 340 -5.04 13.74 14.12
N ARG A 341 -4.75 13.63 12.81
CA ARG A 341 -3.49 13.07 12.33
C ARG A 341 -2.32 14.00 12.57
N ARG A 342 -2.52 15.31 12.43
CA ARG A 342 -1.50 16.30 12.77
C ARG A 342 -1.25 16.34 14.28
N GLU A 343 -2.31 16.27 15.08
CA GLU A 343 -2.20 16.16 16.53
C GLU A 343 -1.39 14.93 16.92
N LEU A 344 -1.69 13.76 16.34
CA LEU A 344 -0.93 12.53 16.54
C LEU A 344 0.57 12.71 16.24
N LEU A 345 0.93 13.29 15.08
CA LEU A 345 2.33 13.54 14.74
C LEU A 345 2.98 14.48 15.75
N GLY A 346 2.29 15.56 16.13
CA GLY A 346 2.75 16.48 17.17
C GLY A 346 2.99 15.78 18.50
N THR A 347 2.08 14.91 18.94
CA THR A 347 2.24 14.10 20.16
C THR A 347 3.48 13.20 20.10
N TYR A 348 3.73 12.52 18.98
CA TYR A 348 4.93 11.67 18.84
C TYR A 348 6.23 12.48 18.79
N VAL A 349 6.22 13.71 18.27
CA VAL A 349 7.37 14.63 18.33
C VAL A 349 7.59 15.12 19.76
N GLU A 350 6.53 15.49 20.48
CA GLU A 350 6.60 15.91 21.88
C GLU A 350 7.13 14.80 22.80
N MET A 351 6.80 13.54 22.50
CA MET A 351 7.35 12.35 23.17
C MET A 351 8.80 12.03 22.76
N GLY A 352 9.40 12.77 21.82
CA GLY A 352 10.73 12.50 21.28
C GLY A 352 10.84 11.16 20.54
N SER A 353 9.70 10.65 20.06
CA SER A 353 9.61 9.36 19.38
C SER A 353 9.88 9.47 17.89
N ILE A 354 9.55 10.63 17.29
CA ILE A 354 10.00 11.01 15.95
C ILE A 354 10.56 12.43 16.01
N ASP A 355 11.45 12.74 15.08
CA ASP A 355 12.21 13.99 15.15
C ASP A 355 11.69 15.04 14.15
N ASP A 356 11.32 14.62 12.95
CA ASP A 356 11.17 15.54 11.83
C ASP A 356 10.02 15.23 10.85
N PRO A 357 8.81 14.80 11.26
CA PRO A 357 7.72 14.60 10.31
C PRO A 357 7.34 15.91 9.60
N VAL A 358 6.85 15.80 8.36
CA VAL A 358 6.30 16.93 7.60
C VAL A 358 4.98 16.54 6.96
N VAL A 359 3.94 17.38 7.09
CA VAL A 359 2.68 17.20 6.36
C VAL A 359 2.63 18.10 5.14
N LEU A 360 2.34 17.53 3.99
CA LEU A 360 2.17 18.20 2.70
C LEU A 360 0.68 18.37 2.38
N HIS A 361 0.28 19.62 2.10
CA HIS A 361 -1.08 20.02 1.74
C HIS A 361 -1.06 20.73 0.38
N SER A 362 -1.92 20.31 -0.56
CA SER A 362 -2.08 20.99 -1.85
C SER A 362 -3.04 22.17 -1.76
N ASP A 363 -4.28 21.93 -1.32
CA ASP A 363 -5.37 22.91 -1.36
C ASP A 363 -5.06 24.28 -0.72
N PRO A 364 -4.59 24.37 0.55
CA PRO A 364 -4.30 25.66 1.16
C PRO A 364 -3.15 26.41 0.49
N ALA A 365 -2.23 25.69 -0.16
CA ALA A 365 -1.07 26.25 -0.85
C ALA A 365 -1.48 26.91 -2.18
N VAL A 366 -2.39 26.29 -2.93
CA VAL A 366 -2.72 26.70 -4.31
C VAL A 366 -3.92 27.62 -4.43
N ARG A 367 -4.87 27.56 -3.49
CA ARG A 367 -6.15 28.27 -3.58
C ARG A 367 -6.03 29.77 -3.91
N PRO A 368 -5.11 30.54 -3.28
CA PRO A 368 -4.95 31.96 -3.61
C PRO A 368 -4.60 32.25 -5.08
N PHE A 369 -4.01 31.27 -5.77
CA PHE A 369 -3.57 31.40 -7.16
C PHE A 369 -4.62 30.87 -8.14
N LEU A 370 -5.29 29.76 -7.80
CA LEU A 370 -6.27 29.12 -8.69
C LEU A 370 -7.57 29.91 -8.82
N ASP A 371 -7.90 30.79 -7.86
CA ASP A 371 -9.06 31.69 -7.94
C ASP A 371 -8.90 32.77 -9.04
N ARG A 372 -7.72 32.91 -9.63
CA ARG A 372 -7.42 33.84 -10.74
C ARG A 372 -7.71 33.22 -12.09
N ARG A 373 -7.96 34.04 -13.13
CA ARG A 373 -8.02 33.59 -14.53
C ARG A 373 -6.71 32.91 -14.92
N ASP A 374 -6.77 31.83 -15.70
CA ASP A 374 -5.59 31.01 -16.03
C ASP A 374 -4.45 31.86 -16.62
N SER A 375 -4.74 32.74 -17.59
CA SER A 375 -3.76 33.65 -18.19
C SER A 375 -3.12 34.68 -17.24
N TRP A 376 -3.69 34.87 -16.05
CA TRP A 376 -3.15 35.75 -15.00
C TRP A 376 -2.42 34.96 -13.91
N ARG A 377 -2.47 33.63 -13.93
CA ARG A 377 -1.75 32.80 -12.96
C ARG A 377 -0.25 32.81 -13.29
N PRO A 378 0.64 32.70 -12.27
CA PRO A 378 2.03 32.34 -12.51
C PRO A 378 2.15 31.08 -13.38
N ILE A 379 3.25 30.95 -14.13
CA ILE A 379 3.46 29.86 -15.11
C ILE A 379 3.27 28.47 -14.47
N GLY A 380 3.70 28.30 -13.22
CA GLY A 380 3.54 27.06 -12.46
C GLY A 380 2.08 26.68 -12.16
N PHE A 381 1.13 27.61 -12.28
CA PHE A 381 -0.30 27.41 -12.02
C PHE A 381 -1.17 27.48 -13.28
N GLN A 382 -0.58 27.76 -14.45
CA GLN A 382 -1.29 27.77 -15.74
C GLN A 382 -1.55 26.34 -16.21
N SER A 383 -2.67 26.10 -16.89
CA SER A 383 -3.06 24.75 -17.33
C SER A 383 -3.09 23.74 -16.18
N TRP A 384 -3.55 24.17 -14.99
CA TRP A 384 -3.50 23.39 -13.75
C TRP A 384 -4.07 21.97 -13.86
N ARG A 385 -5.13 21.78 -14.66
CA ARG A 385 -5.84 20.51 -14.86
C ARG A 385 -5.35 19.71 -16.08
N LYS A 386 -4.28 20.14 -16.74
CA LYS A 386 -3.74 19.46 -17.91
C LYS A 386 -2.86 18.29 -17.51
N PHE A 387 -3.37 17.08 -17.72
CA PHE A 387 -2.64 15.83 -17.55
C PHE A 387 -1.46 15.70 -18.51
N GLY A 388 -0.45 14.97 -18.08
CA GLY A 388 0.74 14.71 -18.89
C GLY A 388 0.50 13.64 -19.94
N SER A 389 -0.39 12.69 -19.65
CA SER A 389 -0.81 11.65 -20.58
C SER A 389 -1.73 12.19 -21.69
N PRO A 390 -1.79 11.53 -22.86
CA PRO A 390 -2.73 11.90 -23.92
C PRO A 390 -4.19 11.78 -23.47
N PRO A 391 -5.15 12.55 -24.02
CA PRO A 391 -6.57 12.41 -23.71
C PRO A 391 -7.08 10.96 -23.90
N GLY A 392 -7.95 10.51 -22.99
CA GLY A 392 -8.50 9.14 -22.99
C GLY A 392 -7.57 8.09 -22.37
N ALA A 393 -6.38 8.50 -21.92
CA ALA A 393 -5.48 7.63 -21.20
C ALA A 393 -5.99 7.35 -19.77
N PRO A 394 -5.86 6.11 -19.24
CA PRO A 394 -6.35 5.77 -17.90
C PRO A 394 -5.79 6.66 -16.78
N GLY A 395 -6.62 6.92 -15.78
CA GLY A 395 -6.25 7.67 -14.58
C GLY A 395 -6.29 9.19 -14.70
N GLN A 396 -6.87 9.74 -15.76
CA GLN A 396 -7.20 11.17 -15.87
C GLN A 396 -8.51 11.50 -15.13
N ALA A 397 -8.52 11.39 -13.81
CA ALA A 397 -9.71 11.68 -12.98
C ALA A 397 -9.58 13.04 -12.30
N LEU A 398 -10.70 13.73 -12.05
CA LEU A 398 -10.71 15.08 -11.42
C LEU A 398 -10.00 15.13 -10.06
N HIS A 399 -10.03 14.04 -9.30
CA HIS A 399 -9.38 13.92 -8.00
C HIS A 399 -7.88 13.57 -8.10
N HIS A 400 -7.38 13.24 -9.30
CA HIS A 400 -5.95 13.03 -9.52
C HIS A 400 -5.25 14.35 -9.86
N PRO A 401 -4.08 14.61 -9.25
CA PRO A 401 -3.26 15.76 -9.60
C PRO A 401 -2.73 15.62 -11.03
N ALA A 402 -2.83 16.71 -11.78
CA ALA A 402 -2.22 16.83 -13.09
C ALA A 402 -0.75 17.27 -12.96
N VAL A 403 -0.06 17.47 -14.09
CA VAL A 403 1.39 17.72 -14.12
C VAL A 403 1.79 18.90 -13.24
N LYS A 404 1.06 20.02 -13.31
CA LYS A 404 1.39 21.23 -12.56
C LYS A 404 1.21 21.07 -11.05
N GLU A 405 0.23 20.30 -10.63
CA GLU A 405 0.06 19.98 -9.21
C GLU A 405 1.20 19.07 -8.72
N HIS A 406 1.58 18.04 -9.49
CA HIS A 406 2.75 17.23 -9.16
C HIS A 406 4.05 18.03 -9.13
N GLU A 407 4.26 18.94 -10.08
CA GLU A 407 5.42 19.82 -10.10
C GLU A 407 5.48 20.67 -8.85
N MET A 408 4.37 21.31 -8.48
CA MET A 408 4.29 22.12 -7.27
C MET A 408 4.56 21.29 -6.01
N LEU A 409 3.95 20.11 -5.86
CA LEU A 409 4.21 19.22 -4.71
C LEU A 409 5.69 18.83 -4.62
N GLY A 410 6.30 18.51 -5.77
CA GLY A 410 7.72 18.17 -5.86
C GLY A 410 8.64 19.34 -5.50
N TRP A 411 8.34 20.54 -5.97
CA TRP A 411 9.06 21.76 -5.62
C TRP A 411 8.95 22.10 -4.13
N MET A 412 7.75 22.00 -3.54
CA MET A 412 7.57 22.31 -2.12
C MET A 412 8.40 21.39 -1.23
N LEU A 413 8.37 20.08 -1.49
CA LEU A 413 9.23 19.14 -0.78
C LEU A 413 10.71 19.43 -1.05
N ALA A 414 11.10 19.68 -2.31
CA ALA A 414 12.48 19.97 -2.66
C ALA A 414 13.03 21.19 -1.92
N MET A 415 12.25 22.27 -1.80
CA MET A 415 12.68 23.47 -1.07
C MET A 415 12.76 23.25 0.44
N HIS A 416 11.91 22.39 1.01
CA HIS A 416 12.04 21.97 2.40
C HIS A 416 13.36 21.22 2.64
N PHE A 417 13.70 20.26 1.78
CA PHE A 417 14.98 19.54 1.88
C PHE A 417 16.20 20.39 1.51
N LEU A 418 16.06 21.38 0.62
CA LEU A 418 17.12 22.34 0.31
C LEU A 418 17.51 23.14 1.56
N SER A 419 16.52 23.53 2.38
CA SER A 419 16.77 24.21 3.66
C SER A 419 17.70 23.37 4.57
N ALA A 420 17.50 22.05 4.61
CA ALA A 420 18.35 21.15 5.40
C ALA A 420 19.76 21.00 4.79
N LEU A 421 19.87 20.90 3.47
CA LEU A 421 21.15 20.84 2.76
C LEU A 421 21.98 22.12 2.98
N GLU A 422 21.33 23.29 3.02
CA GLU A 422 21.99 24.56 3.29
C GLU A 422 22.57 24.63 4.69
N LEU A 423 21.88 24.09 5.70
CA LEU A 423 22.48 23.92 7.03
C LEU A 423 23.73 23.04 6.95
N VAL A 424 23.65 21.91 6.24
CA VAL A 424 24.81 21.01 6.05
C VAL A 424 26.00 21.72 5.38
N ALA A 425 25.73 22.56 4.37
CA ALA A 425 26.75 23.36 3.68
C ALA A 425 27.35 24.44 4.59
N ALA A 426 26.51 25.21 5.28
CA ALA A 426 26.94 26.26 6.21
C ALA A 426 27.83 25.70 7.35
N ALA A 427 27.51 24.49 7.84
CA ALA A 427 28.34 23.80 8.82
C ALA A 427 29.70 23.33 8.26
N GLN A 428 29.78 23.01 6.95
CA GLN A 428 31.06 22.65 6.29
C GLN A 428 31.94 23.87 6.02
N ASP A 429 31.33 25.02 5.76
CA ASP A 429 32.04 26.30 5.59
C ASP A 429 32.66 26.82 6.89
N GLY A 430 32.34 26.18 8.03
CA GLY A 430 32.77 26.66 9.35
C GLY A 430 32.16 28.01 9.68
N SER A 431 30.92 28.26 9.23
CA SER A 431 30.21 29.52 9.47
C SER A 431 30.28 29.90 10.95
N THR A 432 30.83 31.08 11.22
CA THR A 432 30.97 31.62 12.59
C THR A 432 29.67 32.22 13.10
N GLU A 433 28.61 32.29 12.28
CA GLU A 433 27.31 32.74 12.72
C GLU A 433 26.69 31.74 13.70
N GLU A 434 26.57 32.16 14.96
CA GLU A 434 25.96 31.37 16.05
C GLU A 434 24.53 30.90 15.71
N THR A 435 23.84 31.62 14.83
CA THR A 435 22.46 31.37 14.36
C THR A 435 22.31 30.15 13.44
N LEU A 436 23.37 29.75 12.71
CA LEU A 436 23.34 28.57 11.82
C LEU A 436 24.10 27.37 12.39
N GLN A 437 24.70 27.52 13.57
CA GLN A 437 25.37 26.43 14.25
C GLN A 437 24.33 25.42 14.77
N PHE A 438 24.47 24.18 14.32
CA PHE A 438 23.74 23.05 14.87
C PHE A 438 24.70 21.93 15.20
N THR A 439 24.37 21.19 16.25
CA THR A 439 25.03 19.96 16.61
C THR A 439 24.11 18.80 16.30
N CYS A 440 24.60 17.82 15.57
CA CYS A 440 23.91 16.55 15.50
C CYS A 440 24.04 15.86 16.85
N PRO A 441 22.96 15.21 17.35
CA PRO A 441 23.07 14.28 18.45
C PRO A 441 24.28 13.38 18.16
N THR A 442 25.22 13.35 19.11
CA THR A 442 26.35 12.43 18.98
C THR A 442 25.82 11.02 18.85
N ASP A 443 26.55 10.16 18.16
CA ASP A 443 26.33 8.71 18.21
C ASP A 443 26.70 8.19 19.63
N ASP A 444 26.17 8.81 20.68
CA ASP A 444 26.37 8.38 22.05
C ASP A 444 25.72 7.02 22.26
N GLU A 445 26.26 6.25 23.19
CA GLU A 445 25.77 4.90 23.48
C GLU A 445 24.27 4.91 23.84
N GLU A 446 23.73 6.00 24.39
CA GLU A 446 22.31 6.09 24.71
C GLU A 446 21.44 6.22 23.45
N THR A 447 21.81 7.07 22.50
CA THR A 447 21.11 7.21 21.22
C THR A 447 21.23 5.95 20.40
N GLN A 448 22.41 5.33 20.36
CA GLN A 448 22.58 4.01 19.75
C GLN A 448 21.76 2.94 20.45
N ASN A 449 21.70 2.92 21.79
CA ASN A 449 20.87 1.98 22.52
C ASN A 449 19.37 2.19 22.28
N ARG A 450 18.90 3.43 22.14
CA ARG A 450 17.51 3.70 21.75
C ARG A 450 17.23 3.26 20.32
N LEU A 451 18.19 3.44 19.41
CA LEU A 451 18.11 2.95 18.04
C LEU A 451 18.08 1.43 17.96
N THR A 452 18.82 0.72 18.82
CA THR A 452 18.88 -0.75 18.81
C THR A 452 17.71 -1.40 19.54
N THR A 453 17.14 -0.74 20.54
CA THR A 453 16.09 -1.34 21.38
C THR A 453 14.67 -1.23 20.81
N ASN A 454 14.47 -0.48 19.72
CA ASN A 454 13.16 -0.31 19.04
C ASN A 454 12.00 -0.01 20.00
N LEU A 455 12.28 0.76 21.05
CA LEU A 455 11.31 1.12 22.08
C LEU A 455 10.37 2.20 21.55
N LEU A 456 9.09 2.00 21.77
CA LEU A 456 8.00 2.86 21.33
C LEU A 456 7.25 3.43 22.54
N PRO A 457 6.63 4.62 22.40
CA PRO A 457 5.67 5.09 23.39
C PRO A 457 4.39 4.21 23.35
N PRO A 458 3.51 4.33 24.34
CA PRO A 458 2.16 3.78 24.25
C PRO A 458 1.42 4.33 23.02
N PRO A 459 0.53 3.53 22.40
CA PRO A 459 -0.29 4.03 21.31
C PRO A 459 -1.29 5.07 21.83
N VAL A 460 -1.49 6.13 21.05
CA VAL A 460 -2.28 7.32 21.38
C VAL A 460 -3.73 7.17 20.91
N THR A 461 -3.94 6.51 19.76
CA THR A 461 -5.25 6.44 19.10
C THR A 461 -6.12 5.28 19.56
N VAL A 462 -5.54 4.33 20.30
CA VAL A 462 -6.22 3.10 20.73
C VAL A 462 -6.06 2.86 22.23
N ASN A 463 -7.12 2.38 22.86
CA ASN A 463 -7.08 2.02 24.27
C ASN A 463 -6.47 0.62 24.43
N ALA A 464 -5.28 0.56 25.04
CA ALA A 464 -4.55 -0.68 25.30
C ALA A 464 -5.37 -1.74 26.06
N ALA A 465 -6.28 -1.32 26.95
CA ALA A 465 -7.09 -2.23 27.76
C ALA A 465 -8.18 -2.97 26.96
N THR A 466 -8.57 -2.43 25.80
CA THR A 466 -9.63 -2.98 24.95
C THR A 466 -9.10 -3.49 23.61
N MET A 467 -7.78 -3.65 23.50
CA MET A 467 -7.16 -4.13 22.28
C MET A 467 -7.56 -5.57 21.97
N GLU A 468 -8.00 -5.79 20.74
CA GLU A 468 -8.18 -7.12 20.19
C GLU A 468 -6.84 -7.85 20.04
N SER A 469 -6.86 -9.18 19.97
CA SER A 469 -5.66 -10.01 19.87
C SER A 469 -4.79 -9.71 18.64
N TRP A 470 -5.37 -9.17 17.57
CA TRP A 470 -4.65 -8.77 16.34
C TRP A 470 -4.03 -7.37 16.43
N SER A 471 -4.36 -6.58 17.47
CA SER A 471 -3.91 -5.19 17.59
C SER A 471 -2.40 -5.09 17.80
N SER A 472 -1.75 -6.14 18.33
CA SER A 472 -0.29 -6.18 18.49
C SER A 472 0.45 -6.04 17.17
N LEU A 473 -0.12 -6.56 16.08
CA LEU A 473 0.43 -6.38 14.74
C LEU A 473 0.52 -4.91 14.33
N PHE A 474 -0.43 -4.07 14.77
CA PHE A 474 -0.54 -2.67 14.38
C PHE A 474 0.14 -1.73 15.37
N TYR A 475 0.02 -2.00 16.66
CA TYR A 475 0.42 -1.09 17.73
C TYR A 475 1.52 -1.65 18.65
N GLY A 476 1.93 -2.90 18.45
CA GLY A 476 2.93 -3.55 19.27
C GLY A 476 2.37 -4.04 20.60
N VAL A 477 3.27 -4.36 21.52
CA VAL A 477 2.92 -4.86 22.86
C VAL A 477 3.67 -4.09 23.94
N PRO A 478 3.11 -3.99 25.16
CA PRO A 478 3.86 -3.49 26.31
C PRO A 478 5.09 -4.36 26.56
N ASN A 479 6.23 -3.74 26.86
CA ASN A 479 7.47 -4.47 27.12
C ASN A 479 7.44 -5.24 28.46
N SER A 480 6.59 -4.82 29.41
CA SER A 480 6.34 -5.52 30.67
C SER A 480 4.85 -5.88 30.81
N PRO A 481 4.52 -7.16 31.12
CA PRO A 481 3.14 -7.60 31.31
C PRO A 481 2.51 -7.14 32.63
N ASP A 482 3.30 -6.67 33.60
CA ASP A 482 2.89 -6.51 35.01
C ASP A 482 2.16 -5.20 35.35
N VAL A 483 1.55 -4.51 34.38
CA VAL A 483 0.92 -3.21 34.63
C VAL A 483 -0.59 -3.35 34.50
N ALA A 484 -1.26 -3.51 35.63
CA ALA A 484 -2.72 -3.66 35.71
C ALA A 484 -3.48 -2.32 35.71
N ASP A 485 -2.80 -1.18 35.89
CA ASP A 485 -3.45 0.09 36.18
C ASP A 485 -3.27 1.10 35.02
N ALA A 486 -4.36 1.80 34.66
CA ALA A 486 -4.39 2.72 33.51
C ALA A 486 -3.46 3.95 33.65
N GLU A 487 -3.11 4.33 34.88
CA GLU A 487 -2.19 5.46 35.13
C GLU A 487 -0.74 5.11 34.81
N SER A 488 -0.30 3.90 35.17
CA SER A 488 1.05 3.41 34.89
C SER A 488 1.24 2.99 33.43
N ALA A 489 0.15 2.83 32.66
CA ALA A 489 0.20 2.61 31.22
C ALA A 489 0.82 3.79 30.44
N LYS A 490 0.81 5.01 30.98
CA LYS A 490 1.39 6.19 30.31
C LYS A 490 2.91 6.16 30.23
N ASP A 491 3.55 5.58 31.23
CA ASP A 491 5.03 5.44 31.29
C ASP A 491 5.50 4.07 30.78
N GLN A 492 4.58 3.25 30.25
CA GLN A 492 4.95 1.97 29.70
C GLN A 492 5.76 2.13 28.42
N ILE A 493 6.84 1.39 28.36
CA ILE A 493 7.61 1.21 27.15
C ILE A 493 6.95 0.12 26.32
N TRP A 494 6.72 0.39 25.04
CA TRP A 494 6.17 -0.55 24.08
C TRP A 494 7.25 -1.01 23.11
N LYS A 495 6.98 -2.09 22.40
CA LYS A 495 7.78 -2.50 21.24
C LYS A 495 6.91 -3.18 20.21
N MET A 496 7.33 -3.13 18.94
CA MET A 496 6.77 -4.00 17.92
C MET A 496 7.42 -5.37 18.02
N ASN A 497 6.60 -6.40 17.87
CA ASN A 497 7.11 -7.71 17.50
C ASN A 497 7.59 -7.67 16.04
N PRO A 498 8.55 -8.52 15.63
CA PRO A 498 8.93 -8.62 14.23
C PRO A 498 7.73 -8.97 13.35
N VAL A 499 7.44 -8.11 12.38
CA VAL A 499 6.35 -8.31 11.41
C VAL A 499 6.96 -8.53 10.05
N HIS A 500 6.48 -9.57 9.37
CA HIS A 500 6.95 -9.97 8.06
C HIS A 500 5.77 -10.01 7.11
N CYS A 501 6.04 -9.75 5.84
CA CYS A 501 4.99 -9.67 4.84
C CYS A 501 5.40 -10.24 3.51
N ARG A 502 4.48 -10.92 2.83
CA ARG A 502 4.68 -11.38 1.46
C ARG A 502 3.56 -10.88 0.60
N THR A 503 3.91 -10.40 -0.59
CA THR A 503 2.99 -9.69 -1.47
C THR A 503 3.14 -10.15 -2.90
N SER A 504 2.06 -10.13 -3.65
CA SER A 504 2.08 -10.34 -5.10
C SER A 504 1.99 -9.02 -5.86
N TYR A 505 1.96 -7.88 -5.17
CA TYR A 505 1.90 -6.59 -5.82
C TYR A 505 3.29 -6.10 -6.25
N ASP A 506 3.40 -5.58 -7.47
CA ASP A 506 4.63 -4.93 -7.94
C ASP A 506 4.60 -3.42 -7.66
N PRO A 507 5.77 -2.77 -7.44
CA PRO A 507 7.11 -3.37 -7.43
C PRO A 507 7.43 -4.11 -6.13
N ILE A 508 8.19 -5.19 -6.28
CA ILE A 508 8.79 -5.97 -5.18
C ILE A 508 10.30 -5.78 -5.27
N VAL A 509 10.92 -5.18 -4.25
CA VAL A 509 12.36 -4.86 -4.26
C VAL A 509 13.19 -6.05 -3.79
N ASP A 510 12.71 -6.77 -2.79
CA ASP A 510 13.32 -8.00 -2.32
C ASP A 510 12.55 -9.24 -2.84
N LYS A 511 13.23 -10.15 -3.53
CA LYS A 511 12.64 -11.42 -3.96
C LYS A 511 12.07 -12.22 -2.79
N ALA A 512 12.66 -12.12 -1.60
CA ALA A 512 12.11 -12.73 -0.41
C ALA A 512 10.72 -12.19 -0.11
N GLY A 513 10.45 -10.91 -0.39
CA GLY A 513 9.15 -10.27 -0.21
C GLY A 513 8.03 -10.73 -1.15
N SER A 514 8.33 -11.52 -2.18
CA SER A 514 7.31 -12.07 -3.08
C SER A 514 6.42 -13.10 -2.38
N LEU A 515 5.11 -13.06 -2.62
CA LEU A 515 4.17 -14.09 -2.17
C LEU A 515 4.55 -15.48 -2.70
N THR A 516 5.11 -15.56 -3.90
CA THR A 516 5.60 -16.82 -4.49
C THR A 516 6.71 -17.45 -3.64
N SER A 517 7.47 -16.67 -2.86
CA SER A 517 8.62 -17.17 -2.09
C SER A 517 8.19 -18.11 -0.95
N ILE A 518 6.97 -17.92 -0.44
CA ILE A 518 6.39 -18.74 0.64
C ILE A 518 5.40 -19.80 0.14
N VAL A 519 5.15 -19.88 -1.17
CA VAL A 519 4.33 -20.94 -1.75
C VAL A 519 5.12 -22.25 -1.72
N VAL A 520 4.47 -23.29 -1.18
CA VAL A 520 5.03 -24.64 -1.10
C VAL A 520 4.42 -25.54 -2.17
N SER A 521 3.09 -25.54 -2.28
CA SER A 521 2.36 -26.34 -3.28
C SER A 521 0.93 -25.82 -3.47
N GLY A 522 0.22 -26.40 -4.46
CA GLY A 522 -1.15 -26.02 -4.75
C GLY A 522 -1.28 -24.76 -5.61
N SER A 523 -0.22 -24.34 -6.29
CA SER A 523 -0.25 -23.32 -7.34
C SER A 523 0.02 -23.88 -8.73
N ALA A 524 -0.47 -23.20 -9.77
CA ALA A 524 -0.15 -23.49 -11.16
C ALA A 524 0.01 -22.22 -11.99
N GLY A 525 0.80 -22.32 -13.06
CA GLY A 525 0.94 -21.27 -14.06
C GLY A 525 1.66 -20.02 -13.57
N GLU A 526 2.56 -20.13 -12.59
CA GLU A 526 3.37 -19.02 -12.07
C GLU A 526 4.34 -18.46 -13.13
N ASN A 527 4.82 -19.34 -14.01
CA ASN A 527 5.67 -18.96 -15.15
C ASN A 527 4.88 -18.40 -16.35
N LEU A 528 3.55 -18.33 -16.26
CA LEU A 528 2.71 -17.79 -17.32
C LEU A 528 2.49 -16.31 -17.09
N ASP A 529 2.62 -15.54 -18.17
CA ASP A 529 2.30 -14.11 -18.17
C ASP A 529 0.88 -13.88 -17.61
N PRO A 530 0.74 -13.12 -16.50
CA PRO A 530 -0.57 -12.84 -15.91
C PRO A 530 -1.47 -11.99 -16.81
N MET A 531 -0.94 -11.34 -17.86
CA MET A 531 -1.74 -10.62 -18.86
C MET A 531 -2.53 -11.54 -19.80
N LEU A 532 -2.08 -12.80 -19.95
CA LEU A 532 -2.75 -13.76 -20.81
C LEU A 532 -4.05 -14.28 -20.15
N PRO A 533 -5.09 -14.58 -20.94
CA PRO A 533 -6.30 -15.19 -20.42
C PRO A 533 -5.98 -16.61 -19.91
N LYS A 534 -6.35 -16.89 -18.66
CA LYS A 534 -6.18 -18.21 -18.04
C LYS A 534 -7.52 -18.92 -18.04
N GLY A 535 -7.61 -20.03 -18.78
CA GLY A 535 -8.84 -20.83 -18.87
C GLY A 535 -9.14 -21.61 -17.58
N HIS A 536 -10.39 -22.10 -17.45
CA HIS A 536 -10.84 -22.93 -16.32
C HIS A 536 -9.93 -24.12 -15.99
N PHE A 537 -9.22 -24.65 -16.99
CA PHE A 537 -8.26 -25.73 -16.81
C PHE A 537 -7.25 -25.43 -15.70
N PHE A 538 -6.64 -24.25 -15.68
CA PHE A 538 -5.64 -23.90 -14.66
C PHE A 538 -6.25 -23.81 -13.27
N TYR A 539 -7.41 -23.16 -13.15
CA TYR A 539 -8.11 -23.02 -11.88
C TYR A 539 -8.62 -24.36 -11.32
N ASN A 540 -8.95 -25.32 -12.19
CA ASN A 540 -9.34 -26.65 -11.76
C ASN A 540 -8.16 -27.53 -11.33
N GLN A 541 -6.92 -27.12 -11.63
CA GLN A 541 -5.72 -27.84 -11.21
C GLN A 541 -5.18 -27.34 -9.88
N ALA A 542 -5.15 -26.01 -9.70
CA ALA A 542 -4.49 -25.37 -8.58
C ALA A 542 -4.93 -23.91 -8.44
N TRP A 543 -4.40 -23.21 -7.44
CA TRP A 543 -4.50 -21.75 -7.34
C TRP A 543 -3.63 -21.09 -8.41
N VAL A 544 -4.13 -20.00 -9.00
CA VAL A 544 -3.48 -19.38 -10.17
C VAL A 544 -3.14 -17.94 -9.86
N LEU A 545 -1.86 -17.57 -9.98
CA LEU A 545 -1.43 -16.17 -9.90
C LEU A 545 -1.95 -15.42 -11.13
N ASP A 546 -2.84 -14.44 -10.96
CA ASP A 546 -3.48 -13.77 -12.09
C ASP A 546 -3.83 -12.30 -11.76
N LEU A 547 -4.08 -11.53 -12.82
CA LEU A 547 -4.66 -10.19 -12.73
C LEU A 547 -6.18 -10.26 -12.87
N SER A 548 -6.87 -9.26 -12.33
CA SER A 548 -8.29 -9.07 -12.58
C SER A 548 -8.54 -8.64 -14.03
N GLU A 549 -9.75 -8.82 -14.55
CA GLU A 549 -10.04 -8.33 -15.90
C GLU A 549 -9.94 -6.80 -15.99
N GLY A 550 -10.41 -6.07 -14.98
CA GLY A 550 -10.26 -4.61 -14.93
C GLY A 550 -8.79 -4.18 -14.91
N GLU A 551 -7.94 -4.87 -14.15
CA GLU A 551 -6.51 -4.58 -14.12
C GLU A 551 -5.83 -4.94 -15.46
N LYS A 552 -6.19 -6.06 -16.09
CA LYS A 552 -5.70 -6.41 -17.44
C LYS A 552 -6.13 -5.39 -18.48
N GLU A 553 -7.38 -4.95 -18.43
CA GLU A 553 -7.90 -3.93 -19.34
C GLU A 553 -7.18 -2.60 -19.15
N ALA A 554 -7.03 -2.14 -17.90
CA ALA A 554 -6.26 -0.95 -17.58
C ALA A 554 -4.83 -1.07 -18.13
N LYS A 555 -4.13 -2.18 -17.89
CA LYS A 555 -2.76 -2.40 -18.42
C LYS A 555 -2.70 -2.43 -19.94
N ARG A 556 -3.66 -3.06 -20.63
CA ARG A 556 -3.76 -3.03 -22.10
C ARG A 556 -4.02 -1.62 -22.64
N LYS A 557 -4.90 -0.85 -21.99
CA LYS A 557 -5.15 0.56 -22.35
C LYS A 557 -3.86 1.36 -22.18
N LEU A 558 -3.15 1.18 -21.08
CA LEU A 558 -1.88 1.87 -20.79
C LEU A 558 -0.76 1.56 -21.78
N ASP A 559 -0.65 0.30 -22.21
CA ASP A 559 0.36 -0.13 -23.18
C ASP A 559 0.24 0.63 -24.52
N ARG A 560 -0.99 0.97 -24.93
CA ARG A 560 -1.25 1.80 -26.13
C ARG A 560 -0.66 3.21 -26.04
N PHE A 561 -0.43 3.70 -24.82
CA PHE A 561 0.13 5.03 -24.56
C PHE A 561 1.62 4.99 -24.19
N GLY A 562 2.33 3.90 -24.52
CA GLY A 562 3.77 3.78 -24.33
C GLY A 562 4.20 3.58 -22.87
N GLY A 563 3.30 3.07 -22.02
CA GLY A 563 3.56 2.88 -20.60
C GLY A 563 3.55 4.21 -19.83
N LEU A 564 2.35 4.67 -19.47
CA LEU A 564 2.19 5.77 -18.51
C LEU A 564 2.76 5.39 -17.14
N GLY A 565 2.72 6.32 -16.17
CA GLY A 565 3.36 6.23 -14.86
C GLY A 565 2.97 5.11 -13.89
N TYR A 566 2.50 3.96 -14.35
CA TYR A 566 2.02 2.85 -13.52
C TYR A 566 2.90 1.63 -13.63
N LEU A 567 3.95 1.59 -12.83
CA LEU A 567 4.67 0.33 -12.58
C LEU A 567 3.92 -0.58 -11.58
N ASP A 568 2.87 -0.07 -10.93
CA ASP A 568 2.11 -0.84 -9.94
C ASP A 568 1.28 -1.93 -10.61
N SER A 569 1.31 -3.15 -10.09
CA SER A 569 0.53 -4.28 -10.62
C SER A 569 -0.10 -5.06 -9.49
N LYS A 570 -1.43 -5.25 -9.53
CA LYS A 570 -2.19 -5.93 -8.48
C LYS A 570 -2.46 -7.38 -8.84
N LYS A 571 -1.43 -8.22 -8.79
CA LYS A 571 -1.59 -9.67 -8.95
C LYS A 571 -2.18 -10.28 -7.68
N ALA A 572 -2.78 -11.45 -7.81
CA ALA A 572 -3.21 -12.27 -6.67
C ALA A 572 -3.29 -13.74 -7.05
N TYR A 573 -3.09 -14.63 -6.09
CA TYR A 573 -3.44 -16.03 -6.25
C TYR A 573 -4.94 -16.20 -6.15
N ARG A 574 -5.56 -16.73 -7.20
CA ARG A 574 -7.00 -16.95 -7.31
C ARG A 574 -7.33 -18.44 -7.24
N GLY A 575 -8.28 -18.79 -6.37
CA GLY A 575 -8.70 -20.15 -6.09
C GLY A 575 -10.22 -20.34 -6.21
N LEU A 576 -10.61 -21.43 -6.86
CA LEU A 576 -11.97 -21.95 -6.93
C LEU A 576 -12.12 -23.12 -5.95
N PHE A 577 -13.36 -23.59 -5.76
CA PHE A 577 -13.63 -24.83 -5.03
C PHE A 577 -12.82 -26.04 -5.54
N THR A 578 -12.56 -26.07 -6.86
CA THR A 578 -11.82 -27.14 -7.53
C THR A 578 -10.29 -26.97 -7.50
N SER A 579 -9.77 -25.83 -7.02
CA SER A 579 -8.32 -25.53 -7.02
C SER A 579 -7.50 -26.34 -6.02
N GLY A 580 -8.15 -27.18 -5.19
CA GLY A 580 -7.46 -27.93 -4.15
C GLY A 580 -6.95 -27.03 -3.02
N THR A 581 -5.95 -27.51 -2.30
CA THR A 581 -5.37 -26.83 -1.13
C THR A 581 -4.16 -26.00 -1.55
N PHE A 582 -4.17 -24.71 -1.23
CA PHE A 582 -3.00 -23.84 -1.37
C PHE A 582 -2.17 -23.91 -0.10
N ARG A 583 -0.90 -24.31 -0.20
CA ARG A 583 -0.02 -24.49 0.96
C ARG A 583 1.07 -23.45 0.96
N LEU A 584 1.14 -22.71 2.05
CA LEU A 584 2.16 -21.70 2.34
C LEU A 584 2.99 -22.13 3.54
N LEU A 585 4.27 -21.81 3.54
CA LEU A 585 5.11 -21.85 4.74
C LEU A 585 5.47 -20.42 5.12
N LEU A 586 5.07 -19.98 6.31
CA LEU A 586 5.46 -18.69 6.86
C LEU A 586 6.82 -18.89 7.57
N PRO A 587 7.94 -18.45 6.99
CA PRO A 587 9.26 -18.72 7.56
C PRO A 587 9.48 -17.97 8.87
N PHE A 588 10.33 -18.54 9.72
CA PHE A 588 10.84 -17.87 10.91
C PHE A 588 12.13 -17.12 10.57
N TYR A 589 12.21 -15.84 10.91
CA TYR A 589 13.38 -15.00 10.63
C TYR A 589 14.10 -14.68 11.93
N TYR A 590 15.43 -14.78 11.90
CA TYR A 590 16.27 -14.40 13.01
C TYR A 590 16.71 -12.96 12.85
N ASP A 591 16.80 -12.26 13.97
CA ASP A 591 17.51 -10.99 14.03
C ASP A 591 19.01 -11.26 14.13
N ASP A 592 19.69 -11.22 12.97
CA ASP A 592 21.11 -11.50 12.83
C ASP A 592 22.00 -10.57 13.69
N ASN A 593 21.47 -9.42 14.12
CA ASN A 593 22.20 -8.46 14.94
C ASN A 593 22.37 -8.92 16.40
N SER A 594 21.70 -10.00 16.79
CA SER A 594 21.83 -10.55 18.12
C SER A 594 22.94 -11.60 18.20
N HIS A 595 24.16 -11.13 18.47
CA HIS A 595 25.42 -11.90 18.51
C HIS A 595 25.52 -13.01 19.60
N GLY A 596 24.41 -13.52 20.12
CA GLY A 596 24.38 -14.64 21.06
C GLY A 596 24.04 -15.96 20.36
N ASN A 597 24.96 -16.93 20.38
CA ASN A 597 24.72 -18.31 19.89
C ASN A 597 23.58 -19.05 20.61
N ASP A 598 23.04 -18.48 21.70
CA ASP A 598 22.08 -19.13 22.59
C ASP A 598 20.62 -18.76 22.34
N LYS A 599 20.30 -17.97 21.31
CA LYS A 599 18.88 -17.67 21.03
C LYS A 599 18.15 -18.94 20.58
N PRO A 600 16.99 -19.25 21.19
CA PRO A 600 16.25 -20.45 20.84
C PRO A 600 15.80 -20.35 19.38
N ARG A 601 15.90 -21.47 18.68
CA ARG A 601 15.42 -21.64 17.29
C ARG A 601 14.18 -22.53 17.31
N PRO A 602 13.11 -22.21 16.53
CA PRO A 602 12.01 -23.14 16.39
C PRO A 602 12.51 -24.44 15.76
N ASN A 603 12.14 -25.55 16.37
CA ASN A 603 12.32 -26.88 15.80
C ASN A 603 10.98 -27.38 15.26
N VAL A 604 11.04 -28.28 14.28
CA VAL A 604 9.85 -28.97 13.78
C VAL A 604 9.15 -29.69 14.94
N GLY A 605 7.85 -29.47 15.10
CA GLY A 605 7.05 -30.02 16.21
C GLY A 605 6.94 -29.13 17.45
N ASP A 606 7.68 -28.02 17.51
CA ASP A 606 7.48 -26.99 18.55
C ASP A 606 6.06 -26.40 18.45
N SER A 607 5.55 -25.86 19.56
CA SER A 607 4.29 -25.11 19.56
C SER A 607 4.43 -23.88 18.69
N ALA A 608 3.62 -23.77 17.62
CA ALA A 608 3.64 -22.62 16.73
C ALA A 608 3.30 -21.33 17.46
N ARG A 609 2.43 -21.40 18.49
CA ARG A 609 2.10 -20.23 19.30
C ARG A 609 3.33 -19.62 19.93
N ASP A 610 4.33 -20.38 20.38
CA ASP A 610 5.52 -19.79 21.01
C ASP A 610 6.36 -18.93 20.07
N TRP A 611 6.12 -19.01 18.76
CA TRP A 611 6.90 -18.33 17.71
C TRP A 611 6.06 -17.38 16.85
N TYR A 612 4.75 -17.56 16.80
CA TYR A 612 3.83 -16.77 15.97
C TYR A 612 2.64 -16.30 16.80
N GLN A 613 2.30 -15.03 16.65
CA GLN A 613 1.22 -14.39 17.39
C GLN A 613 -0.04 -14.20 16.53
N THR A 614 0.15 -13.64 15.34
CA THR A 614 -0.94 -13.17 14.48
C THR A 614 -0.64 -13.48 13.02
N ILE A 615 -1.64 -13.92 12.25
CA ILE A 615 -1.59 -14.01 10.79
C ILE A 615 -2.73 -13.17 10.21
N VAL A 616 -2.44 -12.43 9.15
CA VAL A 616 -3.42 -11.68 8.37
C VAL A 616 -3.24 -11.99 6.89
N LEU A 617 -4.33 -12.35 6.22
CA LEU A 617 -4.40 -12.52 4.77
C LEU A 617 -5.22 -11.39 4.17
N CYS A 618 -4.75 -10.77 3.11
CA CYS A 618 -5.51 -9.74 2.39
C CYS A 618 -5.84 -10.20 0.96
N GLU A 619 -7.07 -9.90 0.57
CA GLU A 619 -7.59 -10.03 -0.78
C GLU A 619 -7.06 -8.92 -1.68
N VAL A 620 -7.15 -9.15 -2.99
CA VAL A 620 -6.83 -8.10 -3.97
C VAL A 620 -7.83 -6.96 -3.86
N ASN A 621 -7.33 -5.73 -3.98
CA ASN A 621 -8.11 -4.52 -3.81
C ASN A 621 -8.85 -4.18 -5.10
N GLU A 622 -9.97 -4.88 -5.33
CA GLU A 622 -10.78 -4.72 -6.53
C GLU A 622 -12.28 -4.64 -6.19
N LYS A 623 -13.06 -3.98 -7.05
CA LYS A 623 -14.52 -3.97 -6.94
C LYS A 623 -15.02 -5.37 -7.30
N ARG A 624 -15.53 -6.09 -6.31
CA ARG A 624 -16.14 -7.42 -6.50
C ARG A 624 -17.66 -7.36 -6.30
N GLY A 625 -18.38 -8.16 -7.09
CA GLY A 625 -19.84 -8.29 -6.98
C GLY A 625 -20.27 -9.03 -5.71
N SER A 626 -21.58 -9.02 -5.41
CA SER A 626 -22.13 -9.65 -4.20
C SER A 626 -21.96 -11.17 -4.14
N GLY A 627 -21.73 -11.84 -5.27
CA GLY A 627 -21.43 -13.27 -5.36
C GLY A 627 -19.94 -13.62 -5.26
N ALA A 628 -19.10 -12.65 -4.93
CA ALA A 628 -17.67 -12.86 -4.74
C ALA A 628 -17.38 -13.65 -3.46
N CYS A 629 -16.27 -14.39 -3.47
CA CYS A 629 -15.76 -15.09 -2.29
C CYS A 629 -15.60 -14.13 -1.10
N ASP A 630 -16.18 -14.51 0.05
CA ASP A 630 -15.88 -13.96 1.36
C ASP A 630 -14.80 -14.85 2.00
N VAL A 631 -13.54 -14.41 1.95
CA VAL A 631 -12.39 -15.20 2.44
C VAL A 631 -12.56 -15.72 3.88
N ALA A 632 -13.27 -15.01 4.75
CA ALA A 632 -13.47 -15.47 6.12
C ALA A 632 -14.52 -16.59 6.24
N LYS A 633 -15.44 -16.68 5.28
CA LYS A 633 -16.54 -17.66 5.28
C LYS A 633 -16.35 -18.80 4.31
N ASP A 634 -15.71 -18.57 3.17
CA ASP A 634 -15.63 -19.50 2.05
C ASP A 634 -14.32 -20.29 2.00
N ILE A 635 -13.34 -19.90 2.81
CA ILE A 635 -12.05 -20.59 2.96
C ILE A 635 -11.97 -21.23 4.34
N THR A 636 -11.57 -22.50 4.37
CA THR A 636 -11.10 -23.15 5.60
C THR A 636 -9.60 -22.97 5.71
N PHE A 637 -9.15 -22.54 6.88
CA PHE A 637 -7.73 -22.33 7.18
C PHE A 637 -7.24 -23.44 8.11
N LYS A 638 -6.08 -24.03 7.78
CA LYS A 638 -5.30 -24.83 8.71
C LYS A 638 -3.96 -24.15 8.96
N THR A 639 -3.62 -24.00 10.22
CA THR A 639 -2.39 -23.37 10.71
C THR A 639 -1.64 -24.38 11.56
N GLY A 640 -0.42 -24.73 11.16
CA GLY A 640 0.37 -25.75 11.85
C GLY A 640 -0.32 -27.12 11.89
N GLY A 641 -1.07 -27.46 10.84
CA GLY A 641 -1.84 -28.71 10.72
C GLY A 641 -3.20 -28.74 11.42
N ILE A 642 -3.57 -27.68 12.17
CA ILE A 642 -4.83 -27.59 12.94
C ILE A 642 -5.77 -26.56 12.31
N ASN A 643 -7.07 -26.84 12.25
CA ASN A 643 -8.06 -25.88 11.75
C ASN A 643 -8.06 -24.61 12.64
N ALA A 644 -7.91 -23.44 12.03
CA ALA A 644 -8.06 -22.17 12.72
C ALA A 644 -9.53 -21.98 13.16
N THR A 645 -9.74 -21.46 14.37
CA THR A 645 -11.09 -21.36 14.97
C THR A 645 -11.60 -19.92 15.03
N LYS A 646 -10.68 -18.95 15.12
CA LYS A 646 -11.00 -17.53 15.16
C LYS A 646 -10.49 -16.89 13.87
N VAL A 647 -11.36 -16.89 12.88
CA VAL A 647 -11.17 -16.23 11.58
C VAL A 647 -12.12 -15.04 11.51
N ALA A 648 -11.59 -13.83 11.32
CA ALA A 648 -12.40 -12.62 11.32
C ALA A 648 -11.90 -11.59 10.32
N LYS A 649 -12.83 -10.93 9.62
CA LYS A 649 -12.51 -9.77 8.79
C LYS A 649 -12.07 -8.59 9.65
N LEU A 650 -10.93 -8.00 9.33
CA LEU A 650 -10.43 -6.81 10.00
C LEU A 650 -11.29 -5.61 9.62
N ASN A 651 -11.67 -4.84 10.64
CA ASN A 651 -12.46 -3.62 10.50
C ASN A 651 -11.75 -2.46 11.20
N THR A 652 -10.51 -2.22 10.81
CA THR A 652 -9.69 -1.14 11.36
C THR A 652 -9.26 -0.20 10.24
N PRO A 653 -9.08 1.10 10.50
CA PRO A 653 -8.50 2.03 9.55
C PRO A 653 -7.19 1.47 8.96
N GLY A 654 -6.99 1.71 7.67
CA GLY A 654 -5.87 1.15 6.92
C GLY A 654 -6.08 -0.26 6.36
N THR A 655 -7.05 -1.05 6.85
CA THR A 655 -7.36 -2.40 6.28
C THR A 655 -8.60 -2.42 5.38
N LEU A 656 -9.21 -1.26 5.17
CA LEU A 656 -10.45 -1.11 4.41
C LEU A 656 -10.12 -0.55 3.03
N TYR A 657 -10.69 -1.12 1.97
CA TYR A 657 -10.63 -0.56 0.63
C TYR A 657 -12.03 -0.09 0.23
N LEU A 658 -12.21 1.23 0.08
CA LEU A 658 -13.54 1.83 -0.18
C LEU A 658 -14.61 1.33 0.82
N GLY A 659 -14.24 1.31 2.11
CA GLY A 659 -15.09 0.79 3.19
C GLY A 659 -15.22 -0.74 3.26
N LYS A 660 -14.75 -1.49 2.27
CA LYS A 660 -14.81 -2.97 2.25
C LYS A 660 -13.66 -3.59 3.03
N LYS A 661 -13.97 -4.64 3.80
CA LYS A 661 -13.00 -5.40 4.60
C LYS A 661 -12.25 -6.41 3.73
N ILE A 662 -11.05 -6.04 3.29
CA ILE A 662 -10.23 -6.87 2.39
C ILE A 662 -9.29 -7.82 3.14
N CYS A 663 -9.02 -7.56 4.42
CA CYS A 663 -8.09 -8.37 5.21
C CYS A 663 -8.82 -9.25 6.23
N THR A 664 -8.29 -10.45 6.44
CA THR A 664 -8.81 -11.50 7.31
C THR A 664 -7.74 -11.87 8.32
N TYR A 665 -8.03 -11.66 9.60
CA TYR A 665 -7.25 -12.18 10.72
C TYR A 665 -7.50 -13.68 10.91
N ILE A 666 -6.42 -14.41 11.18
CA ILE A 666 -6.42 -15.84 11.44
C ILE A 666 -5.63 -16.07 12.73
N ASP A 667 -6.27 -16.72 13.70
CA ASP A 667 -5.58 -17.13 14.93
C ASP A 667 -4.60 -18.29 14.70
N VAL A 668 -3.56 -18.35 15.52
CA VAL A 668 -2.72 -19.55 15.64
C VAL A 668 -3.33 -20.42 16.74
N PRO A 669 -3.84 -21.64 16.48
CA PRO A 669 -4.37 -22.56 17.48
C PRO A 669 -3.31 -22.99 18.50
N GLU A 670 -3.72 -23.33 19.73
CA GLU A 670 -2.80 -23.80 20.78
C GLU A 670 -2.02 -25.06 20.38
N ASP A 671 -2.67 -25.97 19.66
CA ASP A 671 -2.09 -27.25 19.23
C ASP A 671 -1.32 -27.16 17.90
N ALA A 672 -1.29 -25.99 17.26
CA ALA A 672 -0.59 -25.79 15.99
C ALA A 672 0.92 -26.00 16.17
N LYS A 673 1.55 -26.67 15.20
CA LYS A 673 2.98 -27.02 15.26
C LYS A 673 3.81 -26.34 14.18
N ILE A 674 5.07 -26.05 14.52
CA ILE A 674 6.09 -25.67 13.53
C ILE A 674 6.32 -26.83 12.58
N SER A 675 6.39 -26.51 11.29
CA SER A 675 6.61 -27.43 10.17
C SER A 675 7.92 -27.12 9.45
N SER A 676 8.41 -28.04 8.62
CA SER A 676 9.49 -27.76 7.66
C SER A 676 8.96 -27.71 6.24
N ARG A 677 9.57 -26.87 5.40
CA ARG A 677 9.22 -26.73 3.98
C ARG A 677 9.35 -28.06 3.25
N GLU A 678 10.43 -28.76 3.49
CA GLU A 678 10.78 -29.99 2.81
C GLU A 678 9.81 -31.11 3.17
N ALA A 679 9.36 -31.18 4.43
CA ALA A 679 8.32 -32.15 4.82
C ALA A 679 6.99 -31.85 4.11
N MET A 680 6.59 -30.59 4.02
CA MET A 680 5.38 -30.19 3.30
C MET A 680 5.48 -30.49 1.79
N LEU A 681 6.66 -30.31 1.17
CA LEU A 681 6.89 -30.65 -0.24
C LEU A 681 6.80 -32.16 -0.48
N LEU A 682 7.30 -32.99 0.43
CA LEU A 682 7.21 -34.45 0.33
C LEU A 682 5.77 -34.97 0.37
N GLU A 683 4.84 -34.21 0.92
CA GLU A 683 3.40 -34.49 0.90
C GLU A 683 2.71 -34.07 -0.41
N ASP A 684 3.39 -33.36 -1.31
CA ASP A 684 2.81 -32.96 -2.60
C ASP A 684 2.76 -34.18 -3.55
N PRO A 685 1.57 -34.62 -3.97
CA PRO A 685 1.43 -35.75 -4.89
C PRO A 685 2.03 -35.48 -6.27
N LEU A 686 2.21 -34.21 -6.65
CA LEU A 686 2.77 -33.80 -7.94
C LEU A 686 4.29 -33.69 -7.93
N LEU A 687 4.94 -33.84 -6.76
CA LEU A 687 6.39 -33.75 -6.65
C LEU A 687 7.07 -34.93 -7.38
N PRO A 688 7.98 -34.67 -8.34
CA PRO A 688 8.73 -35.70 -9.05
C PRO A 688 9.60 -36.57 -8.12
N ASP A 689 9.79 -37.85 -8.46
CA ASP A 689 10.49 -38.82 -7.61
C ASP A 689 11.97 -38.48 -7.37
N ASP A 690 12.65 -37.87 -8.34
CA ASP A 690 14.03 -37.39 -8.22
C ASP A 690 14.13 -36.23 -7.20
N ARG A 691 13.19 -35.28 -7.26
CA ARG A 691 13.09 -34.19 -6.27
C ARG A 691 12.73 -34.70 -4.87
N LYS A 692 11.89 -35.74 -4.76
CA LYS A 692 11.60 -36.39 -3.47
C LYS A 692 12.85 -36.96 -2.81
N LEU A 693 13.75 -37.57 -3.58
CA LEU A 693 14.99 -38.12 -3.05
C LEU A 693 15.90 -37.00 -2.50
N GLU A 694 16.09 -35.92 -3.28
CA GLU A 694 16.87 -34.74 -2.89
C GLU A 694 16.33 -34.11 -1.59
N LEU A 695 15.02 -33.89 -1.51
CA LEU A 695 14.37 -33.31 -0.32
C LEU A 695 14.47 -34.25 0.89
N THR A 696 14.39 -35.56 0.69
CA THR A 696 14.58 -36.55 1.77
C THR A 696 16.00 -36.48 2.34
N GLU A 697 17.01 -36.25 1.49
CA GLU A 697 18.39 -36.06 1.94
C GLU A 697 18.58 -34.72 2.66
N ALA A 698 17.98 -33.64 2.15
CA ALA A 698 17.99 -32.32 2.81
C ALA A 698 17.40 -32.39 4.24
N VAL A 699 16.24 -33.04 4.40
CA VAL A 699 15.62 -33.27 5.73
C VAL A 699 16.56 -34.04 6.67
N LYS A 700 17.25 -35.08 6.18
CA LYS A 700 18.21 -35.85 6.98
C LYS A 700 19.44 -35.03 7.40
N SER A 701 19.83 -34.05 6.58
CA SER A 701 20.99 -33.19 6.86
C SER A 701 20.70 -32.09 7.91
N GLY A 702 19.42 -31.85 8.24
CA GLY A 702 19.00 -30.81 9.18
C GLY A 702 19.04 -29.39 8.63
N LEU A 703 19.40 -29.19 7.36
CA LEU A 703 19.33 -27.92 6.65
C LEU A 703 17.91 -27.69 6.10
N VAL A 704 16.94 -27.55 6.99
CA VAL A 704 15.52 -27.39 6.64
C VAL A 704 15.04 -25.98 6.92
N GLU A 705 14.26 -25.41 5.99
CA GLU A 705 13.56 -24.16 6.24
C GLU A 705 12.35 -24.45 7.15
N VAL A 706 12.37 -23.89 8.36
CA VAL A 706 11.31 -24.08 9.37
C VAL A 706 10.39 -22.87 9.45
N GLY A 707 9.11 -23.14 9.70
CA GLY A 707 8.11 -22.10 9.74
C GLY A 707 6.74 -22.59 10.17
N LEU A 708 5.76 -21.69 10.11
CA LEU A 708 4.36 -22.03 10.35
C LEU A 708 3.68 -22.40 9.03
N SER A 709 3.21 -23.65 8.93
CA SER A 709 2.40 -24.06 7.78
C SER A 709 1.04 -23.38 7.80
N LEU A 710 0.60 -22.88 6.65
CA LEU A 710 -0.71 -22.28 6.43
C LEU A 710 -1.34 -22.90 5.18
N GLU A 711 -2.43 -23.64 5.36
CA GLU A 711 -3.19 -24.27 4.28
C GLU A 711 -4.54 -23.57 4.08
N LEU A 712 -4.87 -23.26 2.83
CA LEU A 712 -6.12 -22.62 2.44
C LEU A 712 -6.90 -23.56 1.54
N HIS A 713 -8.16 -23.81 1.88
CA HIS A 713 -9.07 -24.63 1.09
C HIS A 713 -10.41 -23.94 0.86
N VAL A 714 -10.77 -23.68 -0.40
CA VAL A 714 -12.07 -23.12 -0.77
C VAL A 714 -13.13 -24.22 -0.64
N HIS A 715 -14.05 -24.09 0.32
CA HIS A 715 -15.06 -25.11 0.57
C HIS A 715 -16.45 -24.74 0.02
N ASN A 716 -16.65 -23.49 -0.42
CA ASN A 716 -17.89 -23.06 -1.03
C ASN A 716 -17.98 -23.54 -2.50
N HIS A 717 -18.80 -24.56 -2.73
CA HIS A 717 -19.02 -25.19 -4.05
C HIS A 717 -19.70 -24.29 -5.09
N PHE A 718 -20.19 -23.10 -4.73
CA PHE A 718 -20.71 -22.12 -5.69
C PHE A 718 -19.62 -21.28 -6.35
N LEU A 719 -18.39 -21.28 -5.80
CA LEU A 719 -17.25 -20.55 -6.34
C LEU A 719 -16.55 -21.36 -7.44
N VAL A 720 -17.20 -21.44 -8.60
CA VAL A 720 -16.74 -22.23 -9.77
C VAL A 720 -16.30 -21.37 -10.96
N ALA A 721 -16.50 -20.05 -10.87
CA ALA A 721 -16.17 -19.09 -11.91
C ALA A 721 -15.05 -18.15 -11.45
N ARG A 722 -14.20 -17.69 -12.38
CA ARG A 722 -13.02 -16.87 -12.09
C ARG A 722 -13.38 -15.56 -11.40
N GLU A 723 -14.49 -14.96 -11.78
CA GLU A 723 -15.02 -13.69 -11.25
C GLU A 723 -15.42 -13.84 -9.77
N THR A 724 -15.81 -15.05 -9.37
CA THR A 724 -16.19 -15.40 -8.00
C THR A 724 -15.03 -15.96 -7.18
N ALA A 725 -13.90 -16.30 -7.80
CA ALA A 725 -12.76 -16.97 -7.17
C ALA A 725 -12.26 -16.24 -5.91
N CYS A 726 -11.91 -16.96 -4.86
CA CYS A 726 -11.20 -16.36 -3.73
C CYS A 726 -9.84 -15.83 -4.20
N SER A 727 -9.39 -14.72 -3.64
CA SER A 727 -8.12 -14.10 -4.01
C SER A 727 -7.25 -13.86 -2.78
N ILE A 728 -5.95 -14.16 -2.86
CA ILE A 728 -4.96 -13.81 -1.85
C ILE A 728 -3.84 -13.04 -2.52
N SER A 729 -3.65 -11.79 -2.11
CA SER A 729 -2.59 -10.93 -2.64
C SER A 729 -1.47 -10.68 -1.65
N GLN A 730 -1.76 -10.70 -0.34
CA GLN A 730 -0.76 -10.52 0.71
C GLN A 730 -0.98 -11.45 1.89
N VAL A 731 0.14 -11.80 2.54
CA VAL A 731 0.20 -12.51 3.82
C VAL A 731 1.11 -11.73 4.75
N VAL A 732 0.61 -11.35 5.91
CA VAL A 732 1.35 -10.66 6.96
C VAL A 732 1.31 -11.51 8.21
N TRP A 733 2.44 -11.67 8.88
CA TRP A 733 2.48 -12.37 10.17
C TRP A 733 3.40 -11.71 11.18
N GLU A 734 3.01 -11.86 12.43
CA GLU A 734 3.73 -11.37 13.60
C GLU A 734 4.50 -12.55 14.23
N GLN A 735 5.82 -12.47 14.20
CA GLN A 735 6.70 -13.40 14.89
C GLN A 735 6.92 -12.95 16.34
N ARG A 736 7.18 -13.90 17.23
CA ARG A 736 7.61 -13.62 18.60
C ARG A 736 8.69 -14.59 19.03
N THR A 737 9.38 -14.27 20.11
CA THR A 737 10.24 -15.21 20.82
C THR A 737 9.47 -15.82 22.00
N PRO A 738 9.84 -17.03 22.48
CA PRO A 738 9.19 -17.65 23.63
C PRO A 738 9.16 -16.76 24.88
N ASP A 739 10.25 -16.02 25.11
CA ASP A 739 10.44 -15.06 26.21
C ASP A 739 9.96 -13.63 25.87
N GLY A 740 9.41 -13.43 24.66
CA GLY A 740 8.88 -12.16 24.23
C GLY A 740 7.59 -11.81 24.98
N PRO A 741 7.32 -10.51 25.21
CA PRO A 741 6.08 -10.09 25.84
C PRO A 741 4.86 -10.49 25.01
N ARG A 742 3.76 -10.76 25.72
CA ARG A 742 2.50 -11.20 25.16
C ARG A 742 1.45 -10.16 25.47
N LEU A 743 0.56 -9.84 24.53
CA LEU A 743 -0.71 -9.25 24.93
C LEU A 743 -1.39 -10.24 25.88
N PRO A 744 -1.90 -9.78 27.03
CA PRO A 744 -2.73 -10.62 27.87
C PRO A 744 -3.85 -11.18 26.99
N LEU A 745 -4.00 -12.51 26.96
CA LEU A 745 -5.19 -13.07 26.32
C LEU A 745 -6.40 -12.44 27.02
N PRO A 746 -7.42 -11.97 26.27
CA PRO A 746 -8.64 -11.47 26.88
C PRO A 746 -9.11 -12.54 27.85
N THR A 747 -9.07 -12.23 29.15
CA THR A 747 -9.45 -13.20 30.16
C THR A 747 -10.91 -13.56 29.88
N LYS A 748 -11.15 -14.80 29.45
CA LYS A 748 -12.51 -15.32 29.27
C LYS A 748 -13.23 -15.17 30.61
N ASN A 749 -14.03 -14.12 30.71
CA ASN A 749 -15.07 -13.91 31.70
C ASN A 749 -14.63 -13.78 33.17
N ARG A 750 -14.29 -12.55 33.58
CA ARG A 750 -14.71 -12.05 34.91
C ARG A 750 -16.21 -11.69 34.95
N ALA A 751 -16.85 -11.58 33.79
CA ALA A 751 -18.28 -11.26 33.67
C ALA A 751 -19.22 -12.44 34.02
N GLU A 752 -18.83 -13.70 33.79
CA GLU A 752 -19.65 -14.87 34.17
C GLU A 752 -19.55 -15.21 35.66
N ALA A 753 -18.54 -14.71 36.37
CA ALA A 753 -18.37 -14.95 37.80
C ALA A 753 -19.24 -14.04 38.71
N ASN A 754 -19.88 -13.01 38.15
CA ASN A 754 -20.69 -12.05 38.93
C ASN A 754 -22.21 -12.14 38.67
N THR A 755 -22.68 -13.02 37.81
CA THR A 755 -24.12 -13.24 37.58
C THR A 755 -24.78 -14.23 38.55
N ASP A 756 -24.02 -14.88 39.44
CA ASP A 756 -24.56 -15.88 40.39
C ASP A 756 -24.70 -15.42 41.85
N LYS A 757 -24.52 -14.12 42.14
CA LYS A 757 -24.74 -13.55 43.49
C LYS A 757 -25.44 -12.19 43.45
N SER A 758 -26.67 -12.16 42.96
CA SER A 758 -27.60 -11.05 43.23
C SER A 758 -29.05 -11.52 43.15
N SER A 759 -29.47 -12.30 44.14
CA SER A 759 -30.89 -12.52 44.46
C SER A 759 -31.09 -12.31 45.95
N ASN A 760 -31.04 -11.06 46.39
CA ASN A 760 -31.76 -10.53 47.55
C ASN A 760 -31.26 -9.13 47.84
N THR A 761 -31.95 -8.11 47.34
CA THR A 761 -31.97 -6.83 48.02
C THR A 761 -33.31 -6.16 47.81
N LYS A 762 -33.89 -5.80 48.96
CA LYS A 762 -35.19 -5.14 49.14
C LYS A 762 -35.25 -3.85 48.34
N THR A 763 -36.43 -3.62 47.78
CA THR A 763 -36.94 -2.32 47.36
C THR A 763 -36.97 -1.38 48.59
N GLU A 764 -36.14 -0.35 48.56
CA GLU A 764 -36.33 0.89 49.34
C GLU A 764 -36.55 2.01 48.31
N GLU A 765 -37.73 2.63 48.38
CA GLU A 765 -38.04 3.91 47.76
C GLU A 765 -37.11 4.98 48.32
N LEU A 766 -36.43 5.72 47.45
CA LEU A 766 -35.82 6.99 47.82
C LEU A 766 -36.05 8.03 46.72
N ASP A 767 -36.39 9.20 47.24
CA ASP A 767 -36.91 10.41 46.64
C ASP A 767 -36.19 10.94 45.39
N GLU A 768 -37.01 11.35 44.43
CA GLU A 768 -36.67 12.27 43.36
C GLU A 768 -36.62 13.69 43.94
N ASP A 769 -35.43 14.25 44.12
CA ASP A 769 -35.19 15.68 43.94
C ASP A 769 -33.69 15.93 43.83
N GLU A 770 -33.33 16.88 42.95
CA GLU A 770 -32.02 17.56 42.91
C GLU A 770 -30.90 16.98 42.01
N VAL A 771 -31.09 17.00 40.68
CA VAL A 771 -29.98 17.35 39.74
C VAL A 771 -30.53 18.14 38.54
N ALA A 772 -30.61 19.46 38.69
CA ALA A 772 -30.73 20.40 37.59
C ALA A 772 -29.55 21.37 37.65
N ASN A 773 -28.55 21.18 36.78
CA ASN A 773 -27.72 22.23 36.17
C ASN A 773 -26.46 21.63 35.50
N ALA A 774 -26.57 21.21 34.24
CA ALA A 774 -25.48 21.24 33.26
C ALA A 774 -26.00 20.76 31.88
N ALA A 775 -26.75 21.60 31.16
CA ALA A 775 -27.03 21.36 29.74
C ALA A 775 -27.37 22.68 29.02
N ALA A 776 -26.35 23.31 28.45
CA ALA A 776 -26.53 24.29 27.37
C ALA A 776 -25.24 24.33 26.53
N GLN A 777 -25.07 23.35 25.64
CA GLN A 777 -24.31 23.55 24.42
C GLN A 777 -25.23 23.27 23.23
N PRO A 778 -25.25 24.14 22.20
CA PRO A 778 -26.18 24.00 21.09
C PRO A 778 -25.77 22.84 20.18
N GLU A 779 -26.74 21.99 19.88
CA GLU A 779 -26.67 20.94 18.86
C GLU A 779 -26.15 21.52 17.53
N ARG A 780 -24.92 21.14 17.16
CA ARG A 780 -24.49 21.20 15.77
C ARG A 780 -25.07 20.00 15.04
N LYS A 781 -26.07 20.26 14.20
CA LYS A 781 -26.52 19.30 13.17
C LYS A 781 -25.30 18.86 12.34
N PRO A 782 -25.06 17.55 12.15
CA PRO A 782 -24.05 17.10 11.21
C PRO A 782 -24.53 17.39 9.78
N LEU A 783 -23.78 18.21 9.05
CA LEU A 783 -23.83 18.25 7.59
C LEU A 783 -23.25 16.92 7.09
N ALA A 784 -24.09 15.91 6.95
CA ALA A 784 -23.76 14.63 6.31
C ALA A 784 -24.80 14.22 5.25
N GLU A 785 -25.58 15.19 4.77
CA GLU A 785 -26.42 15.06 3.57
C GLU A 785 -25.91 16.06 2.55
N TYR A 786 -24.89 15.67 1.79
CA TYR A 786 -24.54 16.14 0.44
C TYR A 786 -23.26 15.37 0.10
N LEU A 787 -23.26 14.66 -1.03
CA LEU A 787 -22.37 13.55 -1.43
C LEU A 787 -22.94 12.16 -1.07
N ASP A 788 -24.11 11.87 -1.65
CA ASP A 788 -24.38 10.52 -2.15
C ASP A 788 -23.53 10.37 -3.43
N PRO A 789 -22.49 9.50 -3.47
CA PRO A 789 -21.78 9.20 -4.72
C PRO A 789 -22.65 8.24 -5.53
N GLY A 790 -23.76 8.75 -6.02
CA GLY A 790 -24.64 8.07 -6.97
C GLY A 790 -24.10 8.22 -8.39
N ASP A 791 -23.79 7.08 -9.00
CA ASP A 791 -23.81 6.81 -10.44
C ASP A 791 -22.76 7.46 -11.37
N GLU A 792 -22.02 8.50 -10.99
CA GLU A 792 -20.92 9.04 -11.84
C GLU A 792 -19.55 8.34 -11.63
N GLU A 793 -19.45 7.39 -10.69
CA GLU A 793 -18.22 6.62 -10.42
C GLU A 793 -18.08 5.37 -11.34
N GLU A 794 -19.01 5.16 -12.28
CA GLU A 794 -19.06 3.98 -13.15
C GLU A 794 -18.12 4.03 -14.37
N ASP A 795 -17.79 5.21 -14.90
CA ASP A 795 -17.03 5.33 -16.16
C ASP A 795 -15.53 5.67 -16.00
N ALA A 796 -15.04 5.90 -14.78
CA ALA A 796 -13.65 6.32 -14.52
C ALA A 796 -12.68 5.21 -14.07
N LEU A 797 -13.11 3.93 -14.05
CA LEU A 797 -12.26 2.78 -13.69
C LEU A 797 -12.05 1.79 -14.85
#